data_AF-A0A423GRL0-F1
#
_entry.id   AF-A0A423GRL0-F1
#
_cell.length_a   1.000
_cell.length_b   1.000
_cell.length_c   1.000
_cell.angle_alpha   90.00
_cell.angle_beta   90.00
_cell.angle_gamma   90.00
#
_symmetry.space_group_name_H-M   'P 1'
#
loop_
_entity.id
_entity.type
_entity.pdbx_description
1 polymer ?
#
loop_
_entity_poly.entity_id
_entity_poly.type
_entity_poly.pdbx_seq_one_letter_code
_entity_poly.pdbx_strand_id
1 'polypeptide(L)'
;MSVNDLTTGAGSEVQEELRRPSKPAMAEQPHLIPDWLQRASEEDRQYYVDTEQSLAAKEQALDALLKETRSLKAFAHFYAQEFVRILSGELIDPEQIFVNARHTFYVGQQKVVQRNRLTLPEFMLNGLYDPASVPLEITLEGEALPTGLTEQDLLEVMGSQSVRSLYAEKFEEKYTSEAVLHALQAVLDSRTDLSSFSAKLQGHISDDSLKIVELASQNTGNYSAGELSFDGWKIPFQGMIVYCGPEGEGGACVLYAPDAPGGRVWFEFASFKQLNFHVFDWTRLPEARSYLSRQSHASERERTQSYMRHLQAELPVQWGIKRNAWPSVGHGALRHAVLLNVGWLRGEVEAVIPVGYRSATPYHRQYFARLNTELKALTRLASHEAALISYEKFAYNLIKQRVEDVLAEHGETVVVNPDLIKVMLDESQEMTLSQLIIKEQHITEDSGPIHNPGIYPKLRLLAGHPPISDTLMADVLMKYMVGWSKTLRPGEKYIDMLSTDYLDPYALGYAFKRDVYVNLQLHEMQRAALAELFSGVLSREHYERIEQAIDRLRVPESTDPIENDDPESPQRNGVYQFYLQNRRVQGVYVFRLMNDGVATDLLYTPNAPDGRWFRPRAEFARSVKVGGLGSYYCKRVKYTDQRVISAYIEEMTQRSTDDEPPALHVNSRVFDFSHCYSEMIRQIIDGVDAQTTSLIEIVAKVSYEAAVAAVAVVGCVFPPIGFGLSAVVMAKGVFEGGMAYHEGDYKKVFSSYLDCMLELATMRIGKLGFSQVQKAIAKRLGDANTCLSVVSACSGKTVDLAVMSALMKEALEEPDSSEQTLLE
;
A
#
# COMPACT_ATOMS: atom_id res chain seq x y z
N MET A 1 16.47 15.61 29.12
CA MET A 1 17.83 15.02 29.10
C MET A 1 18.49 15.35 27.78
N SER A 2 19.73 15.85 27.78
CA SER A 2 20.50 16.13 26.56
C SER A 2 21.18 14.84 26.09
N VAL A 3 21.29 14.63 24.76
CA VAL A 3 21.89 13.42 24.13
C VAL A 3 23.32 13.14 24.62
N ASN A 4 24.02 14.16 25.14
CA ASN A 4 25.39 14.02 25.66
C ASN A 4 25.50 13.31 27.03
N ASP A 5 24.40 13.15 27.77
CA ASP A 5 24.43 12.45 29.08
C ASP A 5 24.27 10.92 28.95
N LEU A 6 24.01 10.39 27.74
CA LEU A 6 23.74 8.97 27.48
C LEU A 6 24.96 8.16 27.02
N THR A 7 26.13 8.79 26.83
CA THR A 7 27.31 8.15 26.19
C THR A 7 28.49 7.88 27.13
N THR A 8 28.39 8.14 28.43
CA THR A 8 29.52 7.95 29.36
C THR A 8 29.21 6.96 30.48
N GLY A 9 29.57 5.69 30.27
CA GLY A 9 29.64 4.70 31.34
C GLY A 9 29.43 3.27 30.89
N ALA A 10 30.44 2.64 30.30
CA ALA A 10 30.48 1.18 30.15
C ALA A 10 31.91 0.68 30.39
N GLY A 11 32.22 0.44 31.67
CA GLY A 11 33.39 -0.31 32.09
C GLY A 11 33.15 -1.81 31.93
N SER A 12 34.18 -2.50 31.44
CA SER A 12 34.28 -3.94 31.20
C SER A 12 33.87 -4.79 32.41
N GLU A 13 32.98 -5.78 32.22
CA GLU A 13 33.10 -7.12 32.84
C GLU A 13 32.00 -8.14 32.49
N VAL A 14 30.97 -7.82 31.70
CA VAL A 14 29.89 -8.79 31.35
C VAL A 14 29.98 -9.33 29.91
N GLN A 15 31.14 -9.19 29.26
CA GLN A 15 31.32 -9.51 27.83
C GLN A 15 31.58 -10.99 27.49
N GLU A 16 31.57 -11.91 28.46
CA GLU A 16 32.13 -13.26 28.25
C GLU A 16 31.10 -14.40 28.08
N GLU A 17 29.83 -14.22 28.47
CA GLU A 17 28.81 -15.31 28.37
C GLU A 17 27.86 -15.24 27.16
N LEU A 18 27.84 -14.14 26.39
CA LEU A 18 27.12 -14.03 25.12
C LEU A 18 27.98 -14.40 23.89
N ARG A 19 29.21 -14.90 24.11
CA ARG A 19 30.20 -15.26 23.07
C ARG A 19 30.23 -16.75 22.75
N ARG A 20 29.07 -17.39 22.55
CA ARG A 20 29.06 -18.70 21.89
C ARG A 20 28.66 -18.52 20.43
N PRO A 21 29.55 -18.76 19.46
CA PRO A 21 29.13 -18.88 18.08
C PRO A 21 28.13 -20.03 18.01
N SER A 22 26.96 -19.74 17.44
CA SER A 22 26.00 -20.77 17.04
C SER A 22 26.75 -21.82 16.23
N LYS A 23 26.61 -23.09 16.62
CA LYS A 23 27.14 -24.22 15.87
C LYS A 23 26.74 -24.11 14.39
N PRO A 24 27.60 -24.53 13.45
CA PRO A 24 27.34 -24.36 12.02
C PRO A 24 26.04 -25.05 11.61
N ALA A 25 25.16 -24.32 10.92
CA ALA A 25 23.91 -24.84 10.35
C ALA A 25 24.14 -26.06 9.43
N MET A 26 25.34 -26.20 8.85
CA MET A 26 25.73 -27.36 8.05
C MET A 26 25.92 -28.66 8.84
N ALA A 27 26.15 -28.62 10.16
CA ALA A 27 26.38 -29.83 10.96
C ALA A 27 25.09 -30.50 11.44
N GLU A 28 23.94 -29.80 11.40
CA GLU A 28 22.70 -30.29 12.00
C GLU A 28 21.67 -30.82 10.99
N GLN A 29 21.79 -30.54 9.68
CA GLN A 29 20.78 -30.95 8.69
C GLN A 29 21.36 -31.32 7.30
N PRO A 30 21.79 -32.57 7.07
CA PRO A 30 22.35 -33.03 5.78
C PRO A 30 21.35 -33.06 4.59
N HIS A 31 20.08 -32.67 4.80
CA HIS A 31 19.02 -32.70 3.78
C HIS A 31 18.80 -31.35 3.04
N LEU A 32 19.64 -30.33 3.27
CA LEU A 32 19.45 -28.97 2.78
C LEU A 32 20.48 -28.49 1.74
N ILE A 33 21.41 -29.33 1.30
CA ILE A 33 22.41 -28.93 0.29
C ILE A 33 21.72 -28.90 -1.09
N PRO A 34 21.69 -27.76 -1.81
CA PRO A 34 21.08 -27.68 -3.13
C PRO A 34 21.73 -28.61 -4.15
N ASP A 35 20.95 -29.16 -5.08
CA ASP A 35 21.42 -30.12 -6.09
C ASP A 35 22.59 -29.63 -6.94
N TRP A 36 22.69 -28.32 -7.18
CA TRP A 36 23.81 -27.73 -7.91
C TRP A 36 25.10 -27.75 -7.10
N LEU A 37 25.02 -27.57 -5.77
CA LEU A 37 26.19 -27.61 -4.89
C LEU A 37 26.64 -29.06 -4.63
N GLN A 38 25.71 -30.00 -4.58
CA GLN A 38 26.03 -31.44 -4.49
C GLN A 38 26.81 -31.94 -5.72
N ARG A 39 26.50 -31.39 -6.90
CA ARG A 39 27.15 -31.73 -8.17
C ARG A 39 28.50 -31.02 -8.38
N ALA A 40 28.84 -30.03 -7.56
CA ALA A 40 30.09 -29.31 -7.65
C ALA A 40 31.29 -30.16 -7.19
N SER A 41 32.49 -29.81 -7.67
CA SER A 41 33.73 -30.47 -7.23
C SER A 41 33.93 -30.30 -5.71
N GLU A 42 34.75 -31.14 -5.10
CA GLU A 42 35.06 -31.00 -3.66
C GLU A 42 35.77 -29.68 -3.37
N GLU A 43 36.65 -29.25 -4.27
CA GLU A 43 37.33 -27.95 -4.21
C GLU A 43 36.33 -26.78 -4.29
N ASP A 44 35.39 -26.82 -5.25
CA ASP A 44 34.37 -25.79 -5.42
C ASP A 44 33.44 -25.73 -4.21
N ARG A 45 33.08 -26.88 -3.62
CA ARG A 45 32.28 -26.95 -2.40
C ARG A 45 33.00 -26.34 -1.21
N GLN A 46 34.29 -26.64 -1.05
CA GLN A 46 35.09 -26.05 0.02
C GLN A 46 35.21 -24.54 -0.14
N TYR A 47 35.50 -24.06 -1.36
CA TYR A 47 35.57 -22.63 -1.65
C TYR A 47 34.26 -21.90 -1.37
N TYR A 48 33.12 -22.51 -1.73
CA TYR A 48 31.79 -21.97 -1.40
C TYR A 48 31.62 -21.78 0.12
N VAL A 49 31.91 -22.84 0.91
CA VAL A 49 31.76 -22.82 2.37
C VAL A 49 32.69 -21.79 3.02
N ASP A 50 33.94 -21.71 2.56
CA ASP A 50 34.92 -20.74 3.08
C ASP A 50 34.47 -19.30 2.79
N THR A 51 33.92 -19.05 1.60
CA THR A 51 33.42 -17.73 1.20
C THR A 51 32.15 -17.36 1.95
N GLU A 52 31.26 -18.32 2.22
CA GLU A 52 30.06 -18.14 3.05
C GLU A 52 30.43 -17.77 4.50
N GLN A 53 31.40 -18.49 5.10
CA GLN A 53 31.90 -18.18 6.44
C GLN A 53 32.55 -16.80 6.51
N SER A 54 33.32 -16.43 5.48
CA SER A 54 33.94 -15.11 5.36
C SER A 54 32.89 -13.99 5.29
N LEU A 55 31.82 -14.18 4.50
CA LEU A 55 30.70 -13.24 4.42
C LEU A 55 30.01 -13.09 5.78
N ALA A 56 29.69 -14.20 6.45
CA ALA A 56 29.04 -14.19 7.76
C ALA A 56 29.88 -13.44 8.82
N ALA A 57 31.21 -13.65 8.84
CA ALA A 57 32.10 -12.94 9.75
C ALA A 57 32.15 -11.44 9.48
N LYS A 58 32.18 -11.01 8.21
CA LYS A 58 32.16 -9.59 7.83
C LYS A 58 30.83 -8.92 8.16
N GLU A 59 29.71 -9.63 8.02
CA GLU A 59 28.39 -9.12 8.38
C GLU A 59 28.23 -8.98 9.89
N GLN A 60 28.73 -9.95 10.66
CA GLN A 60 28.78 -9.83 12.11
C GLN A 60 29.63 -8.62 12.55
N ALA A 61 30.75 -8.35 11.88
CA ALA A 61 31.57 -7.18 12.16
C ALA A 61 30.84 -5.87 11.82
N LEU A 62 30.10 -5.82 10.71
CA LEU A 62 29.26 -4.68 10.36
C LEU A 62 28.16 -4.46 11.39
N ASP A 63 27.45 -5.51 11.80
CA ASP A 63 26.41 -5.45 12.81
C ASP A 63 26.94 -4.94 14.16
N ALA A 64 28.17 -5.33 14.55
CA ALA A 64 28.81 -4.84 15.76
C ALA A 64 29.16 -3.33 15.71
N LEU A 65 29.35 -2.76 14.51
CA LEU A 65 29.61 -1.33 14.31
C LEU A 65 28.31 -0.51 14.29
N LEU A 66 27.28 -1.02 13.59
CA LEU A 66 25.97 -0.40 13.47
C LEU A 66 25.18 -0.46 14.78
N LYS A 67 25.28 -1.58 15.53
CA LYS A 67 24.57 -1.79 16.80
C LYS A 67 23.08 -1.43 16.68
N GLU A 68 22.60 -0.46 17.46
CA GLU A 68 21.24 0.03 17.49
C GLU A 68 20.79 0.73 16.19
N THR A 69 21.72 1.27 15.39
CA THR A 69 21.37 2.06 14.19
C THR A 69 21.16 1.22 12.94
N ARG A 70 21.16 -0.12 13.05
CA ARG A 70 20.90 -1.02 11.92
C ARG A 70 19.47 -0.91 11.37
N SER A 71 18.53 -0.41 12.17
CA SER A 71 17.15 -0.10 11.77
C SER A 71 16.48 0.79 12.81
N LEU A 72 15.40 1.48 12.42
CA LEU A 72 14.61 2.28 13.35
C LEU A 72 13.98 1.43 14.48
N LYS A 73 13.60 0.18 14.19
CA LYS A 73 13.08 -0.74 15.21
C LYS A 73 14.15 -1.12 16.24
N ALA A 74 15.36 -1.45 15.79
CA ALA A 74 16.47 -1.75 16.69
C ALA A 74 16.83 -0.54 17.57
N PHE A 75 16.76 0.66 16.99
CA PHE A 75 17.00 1.90 17.73
C PHE A 75 15.93 2.16 18.79
N ALA A 76 14.66 1.94 18.48
CA ALA A 76 13.58 2.09 19.45
C ALA A 76 13.65 1.06 20.58
N HIS A 77 13.99 -0.19 20.26
CA HIS A 77 14.23 -1.23 21.26
C HIS A 77 15.35 -0.81 22.21
N PHE A 78 16.50 -0.41 21.66
CA PHE A 78 17.61 0.10 22.44
C PHE A 78 17.20 1.31 23.31
N TYR A 79 16.56 2.32 22.72
CA TYR A 79 16.16 3.53 23.44
C TYR A 79 15.20 3.22 24.60
N ALA A 80 14.23 2.33 24.37
CA ALA A 80 13.30 1.88 25.42
C ALA A 80 14.03 1.09 26.52
N GLN A 81 14.98 0.22 26.16
CA GLN A 81 15.79 -0.51 27.13
C GLN A 81 16.65 0.43 27.98
N GLU A 82 17.29 1.43 27.37
CA GLU A 82 18.08 2.44 28.09
C GLU A 82 17.22 3.27 29.03
N PHE A 83 16.03 3.69 28.57
CA PHE A 83 15.05 4.38 29.40
C PHE A 83 14.68 3.57 30.64
N VAL A 84 14.31 2.31 30.45
CA VAL A 84 13.95 1.40 31.56
C VAL A 84 15.15 1.20 32.48
N ARG A 85 16.35 1.01 31.94
CA ARG A 85 17.58 0.82 32.73
C ARG A 85 17.93 2.04 33.57
N ILE A 86 17.79 3.25 33.03
CA ILE A 86 18.10 4.49 33.76
C ILE A 86 17.16 4.68 34.95
N LEU A 87 15.88 4.33 34.80
CA LEU A 87 14.89 4.50 35.86
C LEU A 87 14.90 3.37 36.89
N SER A 88 15.02 2.12 36.44
CA SER A 88 14.96 0.93 37.30
C SER A 88 16.31 0.47 37.85
N GLY A 89 17.41 0.83 37.18
CA GLY A 89 18.74 0.27 37.43
C GLY A 89 18.96 -1.14 36.85
N GLU A 90 17.94 -1.74 36.22
CA GLU A 90 17.96 -3.12 35.73
C GLU A 90 17.95 -3.20 34.20
N LEU A 91 18.57 -4.25 33.64
CA LEU A 91 18.53 -4.52 32.21
C LEU A 91 17.33 -5.42 31.89
N ILE A 92 16.22 -4.78 31.53
CA ILE A 92 14.96 -5.46 31.19
C ILE A 92 14.77 -5.45 29.67
N ASP A 93 14.15 -6.50 29.12
CA ASP A 93 13.72 -6.53 27.71
C ASP A 93 12.45 -5.68 27.55
N PRO A 94 12.51 -4.53 26.86
CA PRO A 94 11.38 -3.62 26.74
C PRO A 94 10.22 -4.20 25.90
N GLU A 95 10.43 -5.29 25.16
CA GLU A 95 9.34 -5.99 24.44
C GLU A 95 8.38 -6.73 25.39
N GLN A 96 8.78 -6.93 26.65
CA GLN A 96 7.95 -7.54 27.70
C GLN A 96 7.16 -6.52 28.52
N ILE A 97 7.36 -5.23 28.25
CA ILE A 97 6.62 -4.13 28.86
C ILE A 97 5.59 -3.64 27.84
N PHE A 98 4.33 -3.59 28.26
CA PHE A 98 3.22 -3.18 27.42
C PHE A 98 2.64 -1.85 27.88
N VAL A 99 2.31 -1.01 26.90
CA VAL A 99 1.63 0.26 27.07
C VAL A 99 0.23 0.12 26.51
N ASN A 100 -0.76 0.18 27.40
CA ASN A 100 -2.17 0.27 27.04
C ASN A 100 -2.58 1.73 26.97
N ALA A 101 -2.74 2.23 25.75
CA ALA A 101 -3.21 3.57 25.47
C ALA A 101 -4.69 3.55 25.10
N ARG A 102 -5.49 4.33 25.81
CA ARG A 102 -6.92 4.54 25.56
C ARG A 102 -7.17 5.99 25.19
N HIS A 103 -7.51 6.20 23.92
CA HIS A 103 -7.90 7.50 23.37
C HIS A 103 -9.41 7.61 23.26
N THR A 104 -9.98 8.72 23.72
CA THR A 104 -11.42 8.98 23.60
C THR A 104 -11.67 10.23 22.77
N PHE A 105 -12.51 10.11 21.75
CA PHE A 105 -12.96 11.23 20.93
C PHE A 105 -14.42 11.04 20.51
N TYR A 106 -15.02 12.04 19.85
CA TYR A 106 -16.42 12.01 19.45
C TYR A 106 -16.57 12.03 17.93
N VAL A 107 -17.54 11.26 17.44
CA VAL A 107 -18.01 11.29 16.06
C VAL A 107 -19.50 11.63 16.10
N GLY A 108 -19.82 12.88 15.78
CA GLY A 108 -21.15 13.43 16.06
C GLY A 108 -21.44 13.39 17.55
N GLN A 109 -22.53 12.74 17.93
CA GLN A 109 -22.90 12.52 19.34
C GLN A 109 -22.34 11.22 19.93
N GLN A 110 -21.73 10.37 19.10
CA GLN A 110 -21.25 9.06 19.54
C GLN A 110 -19.85 9.17 20.14
N LYS A 111 -19.65 8.56 21.31
CA LYS A 111 -18.33 8.45 21.93
C LYS A 111 -17.58 7.29 21.30
N VAL A 112 -16.36 7.55 20.83
CA VAL A 112 -15.47 6.56 20.23
C VAL A 112 -14.26 6.39 21.13
N VAL A 113 -13.96 5.13 21.45
CA VAL A 113 -12.80 4.76 22.27
C VAL A 113 -11.87 3.88 21.45
N GLN A 114 -10.66 4.36 21.22
CA GLN A 114 -9.58 3.60 20.59
C GLN A 114 -8.64 3.07 21.67
N ARG A 115 -8.54 1.75 21.77
CA ARG A 115 -7.60 1.05 22.66
C ARG A 115 -6.49 0.42 21.84
N ASN A 116 -5.26 0.71 22.25
CA ASN A 116 -4.04 0.20 21.66
C ASN A 116 -3.18 -0.40 22.76
N ARG A 117 -2.79 -1.67 22.62
CA ARG A 117 -1.74 -2.26 23.44
C ARG A 117 -0.50 -2.43 22.60
N LEU A 118 0.56 -1.79 23.03
CA LEU A 118 1.83 -1.68 22.33
C LEU A 118 2.93 -2.25 23.19
N THR A 119 3.97 -2.83 22.61
CA THR A 119 5.22 -2.95 23.38
C THR A 119 5.79 -1.55 23.61
N LEU A 120 6.59 -1.37 24.67
CA LEU A 120 7.18 -0.07 24.99
C LEU A 120 7.95 0.57 23.81
N PRO A 121 8.80 -0.18 23.06
CA PRO A 121 9.45 0.35 21.86
C PRO A 121 8.46 0.79 20.76
N GLU A 122 7.40 0.03 20.53
CA GLU A 122 6.38 0.37 19.53
C GLU A 122 5.61 1.64 19.91
N PHE A 123 5.27 1.80 21.20
CA PHE A 123 4.62 3.01 21.70
C PHE A 123 5.52 4.24 21.51
N MET A 124 6.79 4.12 21.87
CA MET A 124 7.78 5.19 21.71
C MET A 124 7.99 5.59 20.24
N LEU A 125 7.93 4.64 19.30
CA LEU A 125 7.98 4.91 17.87
C LEU A 125 6.77 5.68 17.36
N ASN A 126 5.56 5.28 17.78
CA ASN A 126 4.32 5.90 17.34
C ASN A 126 4.21 7.37 17.78
N GLY A 127 4.82 7.69 18.93
CA GLY A 127 4.82 9.02 19.50
C GLY A 127 3.60 9.23 20.39
N LEU A 128 3.79 10.11 21.37
CA LEU A 128 2.75 10.54 22.29
C LEU A 128 1.94 11.65 21.61
N TYR A 129 0.62 11.68 21.80
CA TYR A 129 -0.20 12.86 21.50
C TYR A 129 -0.53 13.60 22.79
N ASP A 130 -0.75 14.91 22.70
CA ASP A 130 -0.86 15.81 23.87
C ASP A 130 -2.02 15.42 24.80
N PRO A 131 -1.74 14.84 25.99
CA PRO A 131 -2.78 14.46 26.94
C PRO A 131 -3.44 15.67 27.62
N ALA A 132 -2.81 16.86 27.56
CA ALA A 132 -3.37 18.08 28.15
C ALA A 132 -4.55 18.61 27.32
N SER A 133 -4.55 18.34 26.02
CA SER A 133 -5.57 18.83 25.08
C SER A 133 -6.65 17.79 24.77
N VAL A 134 -6.39 16.49 25.00
CA VAL A 134 -7.31 15.40 24.63
C VAL A 134 -7.26 14.25 25.66
N PRO A 135 -8.39 13.62 26.01
CA PRO A 135 -8.40 12.49 26.94
C PRO A 135 -7.61 11.29 26.42
N LEU A 136 -6.41 11.09 26.98
CA LEU A 136 -5.54 9.95 26.80
C LEU A 136 -5.29 9.32 28.16
N GLU A 137 -5.67 8.05 28.33
CA GLU A 137 -5.33 7.26 29.51
C GLU A 137 -4.25 6.25 29.12
N ILE A 138 -3.11 6.26 29.82
CA ILE A 138 -2.03 5.29 29.63
C ILE A 138 -1.91 4.41 30.87
N THR A 139 -1.87 3.10 30.66
CA THR A 139 -1.54 2.14 31.71
C THR A 139 -0.40 1.24 31.27
N LEU A 140 0.54 0.99 32.17
CA LEU A 140 1.68 0.11 31.94
C LEU A 140 1.39 -1.25 32.55
N GLU A 141 1.74 -2.31 31.83
CA GLU A 141 1.62 -3.70 32.31
C GLU A 141 2.74 -4.57 31.75
N GLY A 142 2.84 -5.80 32.27
CA GLY A 142 3.83 -6.78 31.85
C GLY A 142 4.53 -7.38 33.06
N GLU A 143 4.86 -8.67 32.98
CA GLU A 143 5.53 -9.39 34.08
C GLU A 143 6.91 -8.80 34.40
N ALA A 144 7.56 -8.20 33.39
CA ALA A 144 8.85 -7.56 33.51
C ALA A 144 8.77 -6.04 33.80
N LEU A 145 7.58 -5.49 34.10
CA LEU A 145 7.44 -4.07 34.43
C LEU A 145 8.17 -3.76 35.76
N PRO A 146 9.21 -2.90 35.74
CA PRO A 146 9.96 -2.61 36.96
C PRO A 146 9.15 -1.84 37.99
N THR A 147 9.43 -2.11 39.25
CA THR A 147 8.74 -1.45 40.37
C THR A 147 9.13 0.02 40.41
N GLY A 148 8.17 0.92 40.17
CA GLY A 148 8.38 2.37 40.19
C GLY A 148 8.40 3.04 38.81
N LEU A 149 8.37 2.29 37.70
CA LEU A 149 8.13 2.87 36.38
C LEU A 149 6.65 3.27 36.26
N THR A 150 6.38 4.55 36.04
CA THR A 150 5.03 5.12 35.98
C THR A 150 4.68 5.67 34.60
N GLU A 151 3.39 5.94 34.38
CA GLU A 151 2.91 6.69 33.22
C GLU A 151 3.60 8.06 33.12
N GLN A 152 3.81 8.75 34.24
CA GLN A 152 4.42 10.08 34.26
C GLN A 152 5.86 10.04 33.74
N ASP A 153 6.64 9.02 34.10
CA ASP A 153 8.01 8.87 33.60
C ASP A 153 8.05 8.71 32.08
N LEU A 154 7.08 7.95 31.52
CA LEU A 154 6.93 7.78 30.08
C LEU A 154 6.55 9.09 29.39
N LEU A 155 5.59 9.84 29.96
CA LEU A 155 5.18 11.15 29.46
C LEU A 155 6.34 12.16 29.46
N GLU A 156 7.15 12.19 30.52
CA GLU A 156 8.30 13.09 30.64
C GLU A 156 9.39 12.79 29.61
N VAL A 157 9.70 11.52 29.38
CA VAL A 157 10.72 11.12 28.40
C VAL A 157 10.25 11.35 26.96
N MET A 158 8.98 11.09 26.65
CA MET A 158 8.43 11.30 25.31
C MET A 158 8.06 12.77 25.02
N GLY A 159 7.88 13.62 26.04
CA GLY A 159 7.34 14.97 25.90
C GLY A 159 8.23 15.95 25.13
N SER A 160 9.55 15.71 25.03
CA SER A 160 10.48 16.65 24.38
C SER A 160 11.19 16.12 23.15
N GLN A 161 11.34 14.79 22.99
CA GLN A 161 12.12 14.18 21.91
C GLN A 161 11.37 13.05 21.22
N SER A 162 11.50 13.00 19.90
CA SER A 162 10.91 11.95 19.05
C SER A 162 11.98 10.90 18.76
N VAL A 163 11.71 9.63 19.08
CA VAL A 163 12.62 8.51 18.80
C VAL A 163 12.98 8.42 17.33
N ARG A 164 12.03 8.71 16.44
CA ARG A 164 12.26 8.80 14.98
C ARG A 164 13.32 9.85 14.65
N SER A 165 13.24 11.01 15.28
CA SER A 165 14.17 12.12 15.03
C SER A 165 15.56 11.82 15.55
N LEU A 166 15.66 11.18 16.73
CA LEU A 166 16.93 10.72 17.30
C LEU A 166 17.59 9.63 16.44
N TYR A 167 16.80 8.68 15.91
CA TYR A 167 17.32 7.66 14.99
C TYR A 167 17.93 8.30 13.75
N ALA A 168 17.23 9.26 13.12
CA ALA A 168 17.73 9.91 11.92
C ALA A 168 19.07 10.62 12.16
N GLU A 169 19.25 11.27 13.32
CA GLU A 169 20.52 11.87 13.71
C GLU A 169 21.62 10.82 13.87
N LYS A 170 21.33 9.72 14.61
CA LYS A 170 22.29 8.64 14.83
C LYS A 170 22.63 7.85 13.57
N PHE A 171 21.67 7.71 12.66
CA PHE A 171 21.89 7.15 11.33
C PHE A 171 22.94 7.99 10.57
N GLU A 172 22.78 9.32 10.52
CA GLU A 172 23.75 10.18 9.84
C GLU A 172 25.15 10.11 10.48
N GLU A 173 25.23 10.09 11.81
CA GLU A 173 26.50 9.94 12.54
C GLU A 173 27.21 8.62 12.19
N LYS A 174 26.48 7.50 12.14
CA LYS A 174 27.05 6.17 11.93
C LYS A 174 27.38 5.89 10.47
N TYR A 175 26.48 6.21 9.55
CA TYR A 175 26.63 5.87 8.13
C TYR A 175 27.58 6.81 7.38
N THR A 176 28.09 7.85 8.03
CA THR A 176 29.21 8.68 7.53
C THR A 176 30.57 8.27 8.11
N SER A 177 30.61 7.33 9.06
CA SER A 177 31.85 6.84 9.66
C SER A 177 32.65 5.98 8.69
N GLU A 178 33.95 6.25 8.56
CA GLU A 178 34.86 5.47 7.71
C GLU A 178 34.91 3.98 8.10
N ALA A 179 34.79 3.65 9.39
CA ALA A 179 34.76 2.27 9.85
C ALA A 179 33.53 1.52 9.32
N VAL A 180 32.35 2.15 9.36
CA VAL A 180 31.10 1.59 8.85
C VAL A 180 31.15 1.46 7.34
N LEU A 181 31.61 2.50 6.64
CA LEU A 181 31.70 2.47 5.18
C LEU A 181 32.71 1.41 4.69
N HIS A 182 33.81 1.19 5.41
CA HIS A 182 34.76 0.11 5.12
C HIS A 182 34.14 -1.27 5.36
N ALA A 183 33.40 -1.45 6.48
CA ALA A 183 32.71 -2.71 6.76
C ALA A 183 31.61 -3.02 5.72
N LEU A 184 30.84 -2.02 5.29
CA LEU A 184 29.86 -2.15 4.20
C LEU A 184 30.53 -2.57 2.89
N GLN A 185 31.69 -2.01 2.57
CA GLN A 185 32.47 -2.39 1.39
C GLN A 185 32.95 -3.84 1.48
N ALA A 186 33.48 -4.25 2.63
CA ALA A 186 33.93 -5.63 2.83
C ALA A 186 32.78 -6.64 2.71
N VAL A 187 31.58 -6.31 3.21
CA VAL A 187 30.38 -7.14 3.06
C VAL A 187 29.93 -7.20 1.59
N LEU A 188 29.91 -6.07 0.88
CA LEU A 188 29.54 -6.05 -0.53
C LEU A 188 30.49 -6.89 -1.38
N ASP A 189 31.79 -6.77 -1.14
CA ASP A 189 32.86 -7.54 -1.78
C ASP A 189 32.61 -9.06 -1.60
N SER A 190 32.55 -9.54 -0.35
CA SER A 190 32.31 -10.97 -0.09
C SER A 190 30.96 -11.48 -0.58
N ARG A 191 29.92 -10.63 -0.60
CA ARG A 191 28.62 -11.03 -1.14
C ARG A 191 28.67 -11.17 -2.67
N THR A 192 29.42 -10.29 -3.33
CA THR A 192 29.65 -10.35 -4.77
C THR A 192 30.42 -11.62 -5.12
N ASP A 193 31.48 -11.93 -4.38
CA ASP A 193 32.27 -13.17 -4.56
C ASP A 193 31.40 -14.42 -4.39
N LEU A 194 30.70 -14.53 -3.25
CA LEU A 194 29.86 -15.69 -2.96
C LEU A 194 28.76 -15.87 -4.01
N SER A 195 28.03 -14.79 -4.33
CA SER A 195 26.86 -14.88 -5.20
C SER A 195 27.23 -15.10 -6.66
N SER A 196 28.34 -14.51 -7.14
CA SER A 196 28.82 -14.74 -8.51
C SER A 196 29.37 -16.15 -8.68
N PHE A 197 30.11 -16.66 -7.69
CA PHE A 197 30.57 -18.05 -7.67
C PHE A 197 29.39 -19.03 -7.64
N SER A 198 28.39 -18.76 -6.80
CA SER A 198 27.14 -19.54 -6.77
C SER A 198 26.44 -19.55 -8.12
N ALA A 199 26.40 -18.40 -8.80
CA ALA A 199 25.80 -18.27 -10.12
C ALA A 199 26.58 -19.07 -11.18
N LYS A 200 27.90 -19.12 -11.11
CA LYS A 200 28.73 -19.98 -11.96
C LYS A 200 28.40 -21.46 -11.75
N LEU A 201 28.31 -21.91 -10.49
CA LEU A 201 27.96 -23.31 -10.18
C LEU A 201 26.55 -23.70 -10.64
N GLN A 202 25.63 -22.72 -10.68
CA GLN A 202 24.28 -22.90 -11.21
C GLN A 202 24.19 -22.80 -12.75
N GLY A 203 25.28 -22.46 -13.43
CA GLY A 203 25.29 -22.22 -14.88
C GLY A 203 24.54 -20.95 -15.30
N HIS A 204 24.41 -19.98 -14.39
CA HIS A 204 23.78 -18.68 -14.67
C HIS A 204 24.74 -17.70 -15.36
N ILE A 205 26.04 -17.84 -15.10
CA ILE A 205 27.11 -17.11 -15.74
C ILE A 205 28.27 -18.05 -16.08
N SER A 206 29.03 -17.69 -17.11
CA SER A 206 30.26 -18.37 -17.56
C SER A 206 31.49 -17.99 -16.74
N ASP A 207 32.58 -18.77 -16.85
CA ASP A 207 33.88 -18.45 -16.23
C ASP A 207 34.46 -17.11 -16.75
N ASP A 208 34.25 -16.79 -18.04
CA ASP A 208 34.63 -15.50 -18.61
C ASP A 208 33.86 -14.34 -17.98
N SER A 209 32.55 -14.54 -17.72
CA SER A 209 31.71 -13.57 -17.03
C SER A 209 32.12 -13.40 -15.56
N LEU A 210 32.48 -14.49 -14.86
CA LEU A 210 33.01 -14.44 -13.50
C LEU A 210 34.30 -13.60 -13.46
N LYS A 211 35.21 -13.82 -14.41
CA LYS A 211 36.44 -13.04 -14.55
C LYS A 211 36.18 -11.55 -14.82
N ILE A 212 35.14 -11.21 -15.59
CA ILE A 212 34.72 -9.81 -15.78
C ILE A 212 34.34 -9.19 -14.43
N VAL A 213 33.55 -9.89 -13.60
CA VAL A 213 33.13 -9.40 -12.27
C VAL A 213 34.33 -9.18 -11.36
N GLU A 214 35.26 -10.15 -11.29
CA GLU A 214 36.47 -10.07 -10.47
C GLU A 214 37.35 -8.87 -10.86
N LEU A 215 37.72 -8.77 -12.15
CA LEU A 215 38.64 -7.73 -12.62
C LEU A 215 38.03 -6.32 -12.57
N ALA A 216 36.72 -6.20 -12.85
CA ALA A 216 36.03 -4.93 -12.73
C ALA A 216 35.86 -4.49 -11.27
N SER A 217 35.61 -5.42 -10.33
CA SER A 217 35.53 -5.10 -8.89
C SER A 217 36.87 -4.59 -8.34
N GLN A 218 37.98 -5.08 -8.90
CA GLN A 218 39.35 -4.65 -8.58
C GLN A 218 39.81 -3.42 -9.37
N ASN A 219 38.98 -2.83 -10.25
CA ASN A 219 39.36 -1.75 -11.16
C ASN A 219 40.64 -2.06 -11.98
N THR A 220 40.79 -3.31 -12.44
CA THR A 220 41.99 -3.75 -13.16
C THR A 220 41.83 -3.61 -14.68
N GLY A 221 42.78 -2.95 -15.33
CA GLY A 221 42.82 -2.81 -16.80
C GLY A 221 41.66 -1.97 -17.36
N ASN A 222 41.07 -2.41 -18.48
CA ASN A 222 39.93 -1.74 -19.12
C ASN A 222 38.56 -2.27 -18.63
N TYR A 223 38.54 -3.07 -17.57
CA TYR A 223 37.31 -3.58 -16.98
C TYR A 223 36.67 -2.50 -16.12
N SER A 224 35.33 -2.41 -16.15
CA SER A 224 34.63 -1.35 -15.41
C SER A 224 33.29 -1.83 -14.90
N ALA A 225 32.82 -1.18 -13.84
CA ALA A 225 31.49 -1.38 -13.28
C ALA A 225 30.74 -0.04 -13.19
N GLY A 226 29.42 -0.09 -13.10
CA GLY A 226 28.58 1.10 -12.91
C GLY A 226 27.15 0.72 -12.57
N GLU A 227 26.40 1.62 -11.93
CA GLU A 227 24.98 1.33 -11.67
C GLU A 227 24.10 1.57 -12.90
N LEU A 228 22.97 0.88 -12.89
CA LEU A 228 21.93 1.04 -13.87
C LEU A 228 20.95 2.15 -13.47
N SER A 229 20.53 2.98 -14.44
CA SER A 229 19.39 3.90 -14.32
C SER A 229 18.55 3.87 -15.59
N PHE A 230 17.35 4.45 -15.57
CA PHE A 230 16.69 4.84 -16.81
C PHE A 230 17.49 5.95 -17.52
N ASP A 231 17.36 6.03 -18.84
CA ASP A 231 18.02 7.08 -19.61
C ASP A 231 17.44 8.47 -19.29
N GLY A 232 18.31 9.48 -19.19
CA GLY A 232 17.97 10.82 -18.73
C GLY A 232 17.69 10.96 -17.22
N TRP A 233 17.76 9.89 -16.45
CA TRP A 233 17.57 9.94 -14.99
C TRP A 233 18.89 10.17 -14.26
N LYS A 234 18.81 10.84 -13.10
CA LYS A 234 19.99 11.20 -12.31
C LYS A 234 20.32 10.18 -11.22
N ILE A 235 19.32 9.50 -10.69
CA ILE A 235 19.48 8.58 -9.56
C ILE A 235 19.41 7.14 -10.08
N PRO A 236 20.45 6.32 -9.87
CA PRO A 236 20.45 4.92 -10.28
C PRO A 236 19.57 4.05 -9.39
N PHE A 237 19.26 2.85 -9.88
CA PHE A 237 18.63 1.79 -9.11
C PHE A 237 19.56 1.30 -8.00
N GLN A 238 18.98 0.98 -6.85
CA GLN A 238 19.69 0.36 -5.74
C GLN A 238 20.18 -1.03 -6.13
N GLY A 239 21.46 -1.30 -5.88
CA GLY A 239 22.04 -2.64 -5.97
C GLY A 239 22.11 -3.24 -7.37
N MET A 240 21.67 -2.54 -8.42
CA MET A 240 21.77 -3.00 -9.80
C MET A 240 23.08 -2.54 -10.44
N ILE A 241 24.04 -3.46 -10.54
CA ILE A 241 25.41 -3.16 -10.98
C ILE A 241 25.67 -3.87 -12.31
N VAL A 242 26.21 -3.13 -13.28
CA VAL A 242 26.62 -3.66 -14.58
C VAL A 242 28.15 -3.67 -14.66
N TYR A 243 28.72 -4.86 -14.81
CA TYR A 243 30.14 -5.11 -15.03
C TYR A 243 30.39 -5.31 -16.51
N CYS A 244 31.40 -4.64 -17.07
CA CYS A 244 31.76 -4.72 -18.48
C CYS A 244 33.20 -5.19 -18.64
N GLY A 245 33.42 -6.02 -19.65
CA GLY A 245 34.75 -6.43 -20.09
C GLY A 245 35.56 -5.29 -20.73
N PRO A 246 36.74 -5.58 -21.30
CA PRO A 246 37.67 -4.57 -21.81
C PRO A 246 37.17 -3.82 -23.05
N GLU A 247 36.15 -4.36 -23.73
CA GLU A 247 35.46 -3.73 -24.88
C GLU A 247 34.36 -2.74 -24.44
N GLY A 248 34.12 -2.61 -23.13
CA GLY A 248 33.08 -1.76 -22.57
C GLY A 248 31.68 -2.23 -22.96
N GLU A 249 30.76 -1.28 -23.20
CA GLU A 249 29.35 -1.55 -23.50
C GLU A 249 29.12 -2.21 -24.87
N GLY A 250 30.13 -2.18 -25.75
CA GLY A 250 30.11 -2.86 -27.04
C GLY A 250 30.35 -4.37 -26.95
N GLY A 251 30.90 -4.86 -25.84
CA GLY A 251 31.19 -6.27 -25.61
C GLY A 251 30.50 -6.85 -24.38
N ALA A 252 30.98 -7.99 -23.90
CA ALA A 252 30.33 -8.76 -22.84
C ALA A 252 30.10 -7.95 -21.55
N CYS A 253 28.87 -8.04 -21.04
CA CYS A 253 28.39 -7.36 -19.84
C CYS A 253 27.71 -8.35 -18.89
N VAL A 254 27.86 -8.15 -17.59
CA VAL A 254 27.25 -8.97 -16.55
C VAL A 254 26.44 -8.05 -15.63
N LEU A 255 25.16 -8.33 -15.45
CA LEU A 255 24.27 -7.61 -14.53
C LEU A 255 24.17 -8.37 -13.20
N TYR A 256 24.49 -7.69 -12.11
CA TYR A 256 24.10 -8.03 -10.76
C TYR A 256 22.76 -7.35 -10.45
N ALA A 257 21.74 -8.16 -10.14
CA ALA A 257 20.41 -7.70 -9.78
C ALA A 257 19.87 -8.59 -8.64
N PRO A 258 20.27 -8.32 -7.38
CA PRO A 258 19.76 -9.06 -6.24
C PRO A 258 18.24 -8.85 -6.12
N ASP A 259 17.49 -9.90 -5.77
CA ASP A 259 16.02 -9.89 -5.69
C ASP A 259 15.27 -9.75 -7.00
N ALA A 260 15.97 -9.90 -8.13
CA ALA A 260 15.29 -9.98 -9.41
C ALA A 260 14.29 -11.16 -9.42
N PRO A 261 13.12 -10.98 -10.04
CA PRO A 261 12.10 -12.02 -10.10
C PRO A 261 12.63 -13.26 -10.82
N GLY A 262 12.19 -14.44 -10.35
CA GLY A 262 12.63 -15.72 -10.90
C GLY A 262 13.87 -16.32 -10.24
N GLY A 263 14.33 -15.76 -9.11
CA GLY A 263 15.36 -16.37 -8.24
C GLY A 263 16.80 -16.27 -8.77
N ARG A 264 17.02 -15.65 -9.94
CA ARG A 264 18.35 -15.42 -10.52
C ARG A 264 18.88 -14.05 -10.10
N VAL A 265 20.12 -14.02 -9.59
CA VAL A 265 20.80 -12.79 -9.13
C VAL A 265 21.74 -12.20 -10.18
N TRP A 266 22.28 -13.06 -11.06
CA TRP A 266 23.32 -12.71 -12.03
C TRP A 266 22.87 -13.05 -13.45
N PHE A 267 23.11 -12.12 -14.39
CA PHE A 267 22.71 -12.26 -15.79
C PHE A 267 23.87 -11.87 -16.71
N GLU A 268 24.26 -12.76 -17.61
CA GLU A 268 25.26 -12.49 -18.64
C GLU A 268 24.62 -12.02 -19.96
N PHE A 269 25.30 -11.09 -20.64
CA PHE A 269 24.88 -10.53 -21.92
C PHE A 269 26.08 -10.31 -22.83
N ALA A 270 25.91 -10.49 -24.13
CA ALA A 270 26.98 -10.24 -25.10
C ALA A 270 27.25 -8.74 -25.34
N SER A 271 26.31 -7.86 -24.95
CA SER A 271 26.44 -6.40 -25.05
C SER A 271 25.46 -5.68 -24.13
N PHE A 272 25.71 -4.41 -23.85
CA PHE A 272 24.77 -3.55 -23.11
C PHE A 272 23.42 -3.41 -23.85
N LYS A 273 23.42 -3.51 -25.18
CA LYS A 273 22.20 -3.50 -25.99
C LYS A 273 21.26 -4.66 -25.65
N GLN A 274 21.81 -5.87 -25.43
CA GLN A 274 21.00 -7.02 -25.03
C GLN A 274 20.45 -6.85 -23.61
N LEU A 275 21.27 -6.31 -22.70
CA LEU A 275 20.84 -5.94 -21.35
C LEU A 275 19.66 -4.93 -21.40
N ASN A 276 19.74 -3.92 -22.28
CA ASN A 276 18.67 -2.93 -22.48
C ASN A 276 17.33 -3.56 -22.91
N PHE A 277 17.35 -4.58 -23.77
CA PHE A 277 16.13 -5.32 -24.11
C PHE A 277 15.65 -6.20 -22.95
N HIS A 278 16.56 -6.82 -22.20
CA HIS A 278 16.17 -7.62 -21.04
C HIS A 278 15.44 -6.81 -19.97
N VAL A 279 15.95 -5.62 -19.64
CA VAL A 279 15.32 -4.72 -18.67
C VAL A 279 14.01 -4.12 -19.23
N PHE A 280 13.91 -3.95 -20.55
CA PHE A 280 12.63 -3.58 -21.18
C PHE A 280 11.56 -4.65 -20.91
N ASP A 281 11.91 -5.94 -21.06
CA ASP A 281 10.97 -7.02 -20.79
C ASP A 281 10.51 -7.06 -19.33
N TRP A 282 11.36 -6.66 -18.37
CA TRP A 282 10.96 -6.49 -16.97
C TRP A 282 9.86 -5.43 -16.79
N THR A 283 9.79 -4.39 -17.62
CA THR A 283 8.70 -3.40 -17.54
C THR A 283 7.34 -3.98 -17.94
N ARG A 284 7.31 -5.15 -18.59
CA ARG A 284 6.09 -5.82 -19.05
C ARG A 284 5.52 -6.80 -18.03
N LEU A 285 6.34 -7.29 -17.10
CA LEU A 285 5.94 -8.27 -16.08
C LEU A 285 5.53 -7.57 -14.77
N PRO A 286 4.38 -7.89 -14.15
CA PRO A 286 3.95 -7.27 -12.89
C PRO A 286 4.97 -7.41 -11.74
N GLU A 287 5.52 -8.62 -11.54
CA GLU A 287 6.51 -8.91 -10.50
C GLU A 287 7.81 -8.11 -10.71
N ALA A 288 8.28 -8.00 -11.96
CA ALA A 288 9.49 -7.27 -12.31
C ALA A 288 9.32 -5.73 -12.27
N ARG A 289 8.12 -5.21 -12.58
CA ARG A 289 7.79 -3.79 -12.33
C ARG A 289 7.83 -3.45 -10.85
N SER A 290 7.24 -4.31 -10.01
CA SER A 290 7.33 -4.14 -8.56
C SER A 290 8.79 -4.14 -8.10
N TYR A 291 9.62 -5.03 -8.63
CA TYR A 291 11.05 -5.05 -8.39
C TYR A 291 11.74 -3.73 -8.79
N LEU A 292 11.58 -3.25 -10.04
CA LEU A 292 12.18 -1.99 -10.50
C LEU A 292 11.70 -0.77 -9.69
N SER A 293 10.44 -0.76 -9.26
CA SER A 293 9.92 0.26 -8.36
C SER A 293 10.56 0.19 -6.98
N ARG A 294 10.82 -1.01 -6.43
CA ARG A 294 11.50 -1.18 -5.13
C ARG A 294 12.94 -0.71 -5.19
N GLN A 295 13.65 -1.02 -6.28
CA GLN A 295 15.02 -0.56 -6.49
C GLN A 295 15.12 0.93 -6.84
N SER A 296 14.00 1.60 -7.12
CA SER A 296 14.03 3.06 -7.30
C SER A 296 14.23 3.76 -5.96
N HIS A 297 15.04 4.81 -5.96
CA HIS A 297 15.18 5.69 -4.81
C HIS A 297 13.81 6.24 -4.37
N ALA A 298 13.56 6.36 -3.06
CA ALA A 298 12.27 6.77 -2.49
C ALA A 298 11.64 7.97 -3.22
N SER A 299 12.42 9.01 -3.51
CA SER A 299 11.96 10.23 -4.20
C SER A 299 11.55 10.04 -5.66
N GLU A 300 12.00 8.97 -6.33
CA GLU A 300 11.69 8.70 -7.74
C GLU A 300 10.70 7.54 -7.92
N ARG A 301 10.28 6.84 -6.85
CA ARG A 301 9.41 5.66 -6.95
C ARG A 301 8.12 5.92 -7.71
N GLU A 302 7.40 6.99 -7.38
CA GLU A 302 6.15 7.35 -8.06
C GLU A 302 6.37 7.71 -9.54
N ARG A 303 7.48 8.41 -9.83
CA ARG A 303 7.90 8.70 -11.21
C ARG A 303 8.22 7.40 -11.97
N THR A 304 8.88 6.43 -11.34
CA THR A 304 9.22 5.13 -11.95
C THR A 304 7.96 4.37 -12.29
N GLN A 305 7.02 4.29 -11.35
CA GLN A 305 5.74 3.64 -11.59
C GLN A 305 4.97 4.32 -12.72
N SER A 306 4.93 5.66 -12.74
CA SER A 306 4.24 6.42 -13.78
C SER A 306 4.89 6.26 -15.15
N TYR A 307 6.22 6.29 -15.23
CA TYR A 307 6.99 6.03 -16.45
C TYR A 307 6.72 4.62 -16.99
N MET A 308 6.77 3.60 -16.13
CA MET A 308 6.45 2.22 -16.53
C MET A 308 4.99 2.04 -16.95
N ARG A 309 4.04 2.76 -16.34
CA ARG A 309 2.63 2.78 -16.80
C ARG A 309 2.50 3.39 -18.19
N HIS A 310 3.22 4.48 -18.46
CA HIS A 310 3.22 5.15 -19.76
C HIS A 310 3.81 4.27 -20.87
N LEU A 311 4.93 3.58 -20.59
CA LEU A 311 5.55 2.62 -21.53
C LEU A 311 4.61 1.47 -21.95
N GLN A 312 3.58 1.16 -21.16
CA GLN A 312 2.59 0.14 -21.51
C GLN A 312 1.49 0.66 -22.41
N ALA A 313 1.17 1.96 -22.32
CA ALA A 313 0.08 2.59 -23.05
C ALA A 313 0.51 3.07 -24.45
N GLU A 314 1.76 3.50 -24.61
CA GLU A 314 2.28 4.09 -25.86
C GLU A 314 3.42 3.27 -26.48
N LEU A 315 3.60 3.39 -27.80
CA LEU A 315 4.70 2.73 -28.52
C LEU A 315 6.08 3.24 -28.03
N PRO A 316 7.08 2.35 -27.85
CA PRO A 316 8.28 2.59 -27.03
C PRO A 316 9.37 3.40 -27.76
N VAL A 317 9.05 4.58 -28.29
CA VAL A 317 10.06 5.44 -28.94
C VAL A 317 11.01 6.06 -27.91
N GLN A 318 10.62 6.13 -26.63
CA GLN A 318 11.35 6.80 -25.55
C GLN A 318 11.96 5.85 -24.50
N TRP A 319 12.11 4.55 -24.82
CA TRP A 319 12.75 3.59 -23.91
C TRP A 319 14.28 3.65 -23.97
N GLY A 320 14.92 3.64 -22.81
CA GLY A 320 16.35 3.40 -22.69
C GLY A 320 16.78 3.24 -21.23
N ILE A 321 17.82 2.44 -21.02
CA ILE A 321 18.60 2.42 -19.77
C ILE A 321 19.99 2.99 -20.03
N LYS A 322 20.61 3.45 -18.96
CA LYS A 322 21.98 3.97 -18.96
C LYS A 322 22.80 3.30 -17.88
N ARG A 323 24.06 3.00 -18.19
CA ARG A 323 25.08 2.65 -17.20
C ARG A 323 25.81 3.90 -16.74
N ASN A 324 25.79 4.16 -15.44
CA ASN A 324 26.56 5.24 -14.82
C ASN A 324 27.89 4.65 -14.35
N ALA A 325 28.89 4.68 -15.23
CA ALA A 325 30.22 4.11 -14.97
C ALA A 325 30.88 4.74 -13.74
N TRP A 326 31.47 3.91 -12.89
CA TRP A 326 32.17 4.36 -11.69
C TRP A 326 33.55 4.94 -12.01
N PRO A 327 34.04 5.87 -11.17
CA PRO A 327 35.40 6.37 -11.29
C PRO A 327 36.43 5.24 -11.16
N SER A 328 37.40 5.20 -12.08
CA SER A 328 38.56 4.30 -12.00
C SER A 328 39.65 4.80 -11.04
N VAL A 329 39.52 6.04 -10.53
CA VAL A 329 40.47 6.72 -9.64
C VAL A 329 39.75 7.20 -8.38
N GLY A 330 40.42 7.15 -7.22
CA GLY A 330 39.87 7.58 -5.94
C GLY A 330 39.55 6.40 -5.03
N HIS A 331 38.36 6.39 -4.41
CA HIS A 331 37.98 5.41 -3.39
C HIS A 331 37.72 3.97 -3.92
N GLY A 332 37.71 3.75 -5.24
CA GLY A 332 37.48 2.45 -5.88
C GLY A 332 36.00 2.17 -6.22
N ALA A 333 35.77 1.21 -7.12
CA ALA A 333 34.45 0.82 -7.66
C ALA A 333 33.45 0.42 -6.56
N LEU A 334 33.80 -0.60 -5.75
CA LEU A 334 32.92 -1.10 -4.68
C LEU A 334 32.60 -0.03 -3.62
N ARG A 335 33.54 0.88 -3.35
CA ARG A 335 33.28 1.98 -2.41
C ARG A 335 32.27 2.97 -2.96
N HIS A 336 32.26 3.22 -4.27
CA HIS A 336 31.23 4.05 -4.90
C HIS A 336 29.84 3.44 -4.75
N ALA A 337 29.72 2.13 -5.00
CA ALA A 337 28.47 1.38 -4.80
C ALA A 337 27.95 1.48 -3.36
N VAL A 338 28.85 1.40 -2.37
CA VAL A 338 28.52 1.58 -0.95
C VAL A 338 27.97 2.98 -0.69
N LEU A 339 28.63 4.02 -1.19
CA LEU A 339 28.18 5.41 -0.98
C LEU A 339 26.80 5.67 -1.60
N LEU A 340 26.52 5.09 -2.76
CA LEU A 340 25.20 5.18 -3.39
C LEU A 340 24.14 4.39 -2.63
N ASN A 341 24.48 3.20 -2.10
CA ASN A 341 23.58 2.46 -1.23
C ASN A 341 23.29 3.21 0.09
N VAL A 342 24.28 3.89 0.68
CA VAL A 342 24.06 4.76 1.85
C VAL A 342 23.18 5.95 1.48
N GLY A 343 23.38 6.56 0.31
CA GLY A 343 22.50 7.59 -0.22
C GLY A 343 21.06 7.12 -0.38
N TRP A 344 20.86 5.87 -0.83
CA TRP A 344 19.54 5.25 -0.91
C TRP A 344 18.91 5.03 0.47
N LEU A 345 19.66 4.46 1.42
CA LEU A 345 19.17 4.27 2.80
C LEU A 345 18.79 5.60 3.45
N ARG A 346 19.57 6.66 3.20
CA ARG A 346 19.23 8.03 3.63
C ARG A 346 17.92 8.49 3.00
N GLY A 347 17.69 8.21 1.72
CA GLY A 347 16.43 8.49 1.03
C GLY A 347 15.24 7.80 1.68
N GLU A 348 15.37 6.55 2.12
CA GLU A 348 14.32 5.83 2.86
C GLU A 348 14.03 6.48 4.22
N VAL A 349 15.09 6.82 4.97
CA VAL A 349 14.95 7.52 6.26
C VAL A 349 14.28 8.89 6.06
N GLU A 350 14.64 9.62 5.02
CA GLU A 350 14.06 10.93 4.70
C GLU A 350 12.59 10.82 4.27
N ALA A 351 12.21 9.75 3.56
CA ALA A 351 10.82 9.53 3.15
C ALA A 351 9.89 9.33 4.35
N VAL A 352 10.37 8.67 5.42
CA VAL A 352 9.58 8.35 6.62
C VAL A 352 9.73 9.41 7.71
N ILE A 353 10.91 10.05 7.78
CA ILE A 353 11.30 11.00 8.83
C ILE A 353 11.91 12.24 8.18
N PRO A 354 11.11 13.01 7.40
CA PRO A 354 11.63 14.13 6.64
C PRO A 354 12.17 15.24 7.54
N VAL A 355 13.06 16.08 7.01
CA VAL A 355 13.67 17.23 7.72
C VAL A 355 12.61 18.07 8.42
N GLY A 356 11.47 18.34 7.77
CA GLY A 356 10.41 19.15 8.36
C GLY A 356 9.75 18.47 9.57
N TYR A 357 9.63 17.14 9.59
CA TYR A 357 9.17 16.39 10.77
C TYR A 357 10.19 16.49 11.91
N ARG A 358 11.48 16.32 11.60
CA ARG A 358 12.57 16.40 12.58
C ARG A 358 12.67 17.77 13.24
N SER A 359 12.48 18.83 12.45
CA SER A 359 12.53 20.23 12.91
C SER A 359 11.18 20.80 13.38
N ALA A 360 10.09 20.02 13.29
CA ALA A 360 8.77 20.46 13.72
C ALA A 360 8.71 20.79 15.22
N THR A 361 7.69 21.56 15.61
CA THR A 361 7.38 21.76 17.03
C THR A 361 6.83 20.45 17.63
N PRO A 362 6.95 20.24 18.97
CA PRO A 362 6.32 19.11 19.64
C PRO A 362 4.82 19.01 19.32
N TYR A 363 4.12 20.14 19.30
CA TYR A 363 2.70 20.23 18.93
C TYR A 363 2.39 19.57 17.58
N HIS A 364 3.08 19.92 16.49
CA HIS A 364 2.79 19.35 15.17
C HIS A 364 3.05 17.84 15.12
N ARG A 365 4.09 17.34 15.80
CA ARG A 365 4.36 15.89 15.87
C ARG A 365 3.29 15.15 16.67
N GLN A 366 2.89 15.71 17.81
CA GLN A 366 1.83 15.16 18.66
C GLN A 366 0.49 15.17 17.93
N TYR A 367 0.17 16.25 17.21
CA TYR A 367 -1.05 16.34 16.41
C TYR A 367 -1.05 15.32 15.27
N PHE A 368 0.09 15.15 14.58
CA PHE A 368 0.24 14.09 13.57
C PHE A 368 0.03 12.69 14.15
N ALA A 369 0.60 12.38 15.33
CA ALA A 369 0.39 11.10 16.01
C ALA A 369 -1.08 10.87 16.42
N ARG A 370 -1.75 11.91 16.91
CA ARG A 370 -3.19 11.90 17.22
C ARG A 370 -4.03 11.59 15.98
N LEU A 371 -3.82 12.35 14.89
CA LEU A 371 -4.56 12.17 13.65
C LEU A 371 -4.41 10.76 13.10
N ASN A 372 -3.22 10.15 13.19
CA ASN A 372 -3.01 8.76 12.79
C ASN A 372 -3.83 7.78 13.64
N THR A 373 -3.91 8.01 14.95
CA THR A 373 -4.73 7.20 15.88
C THR A 373 -6.23 7.34 15.59
N GLU A 374 -6.70 8.57 15.39
CA GLU A 374 -8.11 8.85 15.09
C GLU A 374 -8.50 8.35 13.70
N LEU A 375 -7.66 8.54 12.68
CA LEU A 375 -7.88 8.02 11.33
C LEU A 375 -7.97 6.49 11.32
N LYS A 376 -7.17 5.81 12.14
CA LYS A 376 -7.25 4.37 12.30
C LYS A 376 -8.62 3.94 12.85
N ALA A 377 -9.09 4.60 13.90
CA ALA A 377 -10.41 4.34 14.48
C ALA A 377 -11.54 4.67 13.49
N LEU A 378 -11.49 5.83 12.83
CA LEU A 378 -12.47 6.27 11.83
C LEU A 378 -12.51 5.32 10.63
N THR A 379 -11.36 4.85 10.16
CA THR A 379 -11.29 3.86 9.07
C THR A 379 -11.93 2.54 9.49
N ARG A 380 -11.72 2.11 10.74
CA ARG A 380 -12.39 0.91 11.27
C ARG A 380 -13.90 1.10 11.32
N LEU A 381 -14.37 2.22 11.87
CA LEU A 381 -15.80 2.56 11.89
C LEU A 381 -16.41 2.58 10.49
N ALA A 382 -15.72 3.22 9.54
CA ALA A 382 -16.17 3.30 8.15
C ALA A 382 -16.17 1.93 7.44
N SER A 383 -15.31 0.99 7.86
CA SER A 383 -15.26 -0.38 7.32
C SER A 383 -16.23 -1.36 7.96
N HIS A 384 -16.83 -1.00 9.10
CA HIS A 384 -17.65 -1.92 9.89
C HIS A 384 -19.03 -1.35 10.24
N GLU A 385 -19.12 -0.41 11.18
CA GLU A 385 -20.37 0.13 11.70
C GLU A 385 -21.03 1.12 10.74
N ALA A 386 -20.24 1.93 10.02
CA ALA A 386 -20.69 2.86 8.99
C ALA A 386 -20.48 2.33 7.56
N ALA A 387 -20.18 1.04 7.41
CA ALA A 387 -19.88 0.44 6.12
C ALA A 387 -21.05 0.53 5.13
N LEU A 388 -20.74 0.89 3.89
CA LEU A 388 -21.62 0.67 2.76
C LEU A 388 -21.58 -0.81 2.36
N ILE A 389 -22.73 -1.48 2.32
CA ILE A 389 -22.81 -2.82 1.74
C ILE A 389 -22.51 -2.73 0.24
N SER A 390 -21.66 -3.61 -0.30
CA SER A 390 -21.40 -3.60 -1.75
C SER A 390 -22.61 -4.12 -2.52
N TYR A 391 -22.73 -3.73 -3.80
CA TYR A 391 -23.79 -4.22 -4.68
C TYR A 391 -23.77 -5.75 -4.78
N GLU A 392 -22.60 -6.36 -4.93
CA GLU A 392 -22.44 -7.82 -5.03
C GLU A 392 -22.88 -8.51 -3.76
N LYS A 393 -22.50 -7.98 -2.58
CA LYS A 393 -22.89 -8.56 -1.30
C LYS A 393 -24.38 -8.42 -1.05
N PHE A 394 -24.96 -7.27 -1.41
CA PHE A 394 -26.40 -7.04 -1.34
C PHE A 394 -27.15 -8.03 -2.24
N ALA A 395 -26.77 -8.11 -3.52
CA ALA A 395 -27.40 -9.00 -4.49
C ALA A 395 -27.23 -10.48 -4.08
N TYR A 396 -26.05 -10.87 -3.61
CA TYR A 396 -25.81 -12.20 -3.05
C TYR A 396 -26.78 -12.51 -1.90
N ASN A 397 -26.91 -11.61 -0.92
CA ASN A 397 -27.81 -11.81 0.22
C ASN A 397 -29.27 -11.88 -0.22
N LEU A 398 -29.67 -11.01 -1.15
CA LEU A 398 -31.01 -11.01 -1.75
C LEU A 398 -31.31 -12.34 -2.44
N ILE A 399 -30.40 -12.84 -3.28
CA ILE A 399 -30.57 -14.10 -4.01
C ILE A 399 -30.60 -15.26 -3.01
N LYS A 400 -29.65 -15.30 -2.08
CA LYS A 400 -29.60 -16.32 -1.02
C LYS A 400 -30.93 -16.41 -0.30
N GLN A 401 -31.43 -15.27 0.21
CA GLN A 401 -32.70 -15.22 0.91
C GLN A 401 -33.84 -15.74 0.02
N ARG A 402 -33.91 -15.32 -1.24
CA ARG A 402 -34.96 -15.78 -2.17
C ARG A 402 -34.90 -17.28 -2.43
N VAL A 403 -33.71 -17.86 -2.57
CA VAL A 403 -33.56 -19.32 -2.75
C VAL A 403 -33.98 -20.04 -1.47
N GLU A 404 -33.50 -19.60 -0.30
CA GLU A 404 -33.84 -20.20 0.99
C GLU A 404 -35.35 -20.13 1.27
N ASP A 405 -35.99 -19.00 0.95
CA ASP A 405 -37.45 -18.83 1.06
C ASP A 405 -38.19 -19.84 0.17
N VAL A 406 -37.81 -19.96 -1.10
CA VAL A 406 -38.43 -20.91 -2.04
C VAL A 406 -38.25 -22.35 -1.59
N LEU A 407 -37.06 -22.73 -1.12
CA LEU A 407 -36.82 -24.08 -0.62
C LEU A 407 -37.66 -24.35 0.64
N ALA A 408 -37.72 -23.39 1.56
CA ALA A 408 -38.51 -23.51 2.79
C ALA A 408 -40.01 -23.65 2.50
N GLU A 409 -40.54 -22.86 1.56
CA GLU A 409 -41.92 -22.96 1.07
C GLU A 409 -42.25 -24.35 0.49
N HIS A 410 -41.23 -25.05 -0.04
CA HIS A 410 -41.37 -26.38 -0.63
C HIS A 410 -40.84 -27.51 0.27
N GLY A 411 -40.63 -27.23 1.57
CA GLY A 411 -40.35 -28.24 2.60
C GLY A 411 -38.88 -28.58 2.83
N GLU A 412 -37.92 -27.86 2.23
CA GLU A 412 -36.49 -28.02 2.47
C GLU A 412 -35.87 -26.77 3.11
N THR A 413 -35.26 -26.92 4.28
CA THR A 413 -34.49 -25.83 4.92
C THR A 413 -33.01 -26.09 4.73
N VAL A 414 -32.41 -25.38 3.79
CA VAL A 414 -31.00 -25.51 3.44
C VAL A 414 -30.35 -24.14 3.54
N VAL A 415 -29.17 -24.06 4.16
CA VAL A 415 -28.37 -22.83 4.12
C VAL A 415 -27.68 -22.75 2.76
N VAL A 416 -28.17 -21.86 1.90
CA VAL A 416 -27.77 -21.81 0.50
C VAL A 416 -26.54 -20.93 0.31
N ASN A 417 -25.65 -21.34 -0.59
CA ASN A 417 -24.64 -20.48 -1.16
C ASN A 417 -24.88 -20.32 -2.68
N PRO A 418 -25.46 -19.19 -3.13
CA PRO A 418 -25.77 -18.95 -4.55
C PRO A 418 -24.55 -19.03 -5.49
N ASP A 419 -23.33 -18.77 -5.00
CA ASP A 419 -22.11 -18.89 -5.81
C ASP A 419 -21.69 -20.34 -6.07
N LEU A 420 -22.25 -21.30 -5.33
CA LEU A 420 -22.04 -22.73 -5.55
C LEU A 420 -23.20 -23.39 -6.31
N ILE A 421 -24.15 -22.59 -6.81
CA ILE A 421 -25.19 -23.05 -7.74
C ILE A 421 -24.82 -22.59 -9.14
N LYS A 422 -24.49 -23.53 -10.02
CA LYS A 422 -24.08 -23.25 -11.40
C LYS A 422 -25.27 -23.32 -12.34
N VAL A 423 -25.44 -22.26 -13.13
CA VAL A 423 -26.43 -22.15 -14.20
C VAL A 423 -25.72 -22.39 -15.51
N MET A 424 -26.14 -23.44 -16.22
CA MET A 424 -25.67 -23.78 -17.55
C MET A 424 -26.74 -23.30 -18.54
N LEU A 425 -26.41 -22.31 -19.37
CA LEU A 425 -27.31 -21.74 -20.37
C LEU A 425 -27.19 -22.47 -21.71
N ASP A 426 -25.98 -22.93 -22.04
CA ASP A 426 -25.68 -23.83 -23.15
C ASP A 426 -24.39 -24.63 -22.90
N GLU A 427 -23.85 -25.31 -23.93
CA GLU A 427 -22.61 -26.12 -23.83
C GLU A 427 -21.33 -25.29 -23.60
N SER A 428 -21.37 -24.00 -23.90
CA SER A 428 -20.26 -23.05 -23.83
C SER A 428 -20.44 -21.97 -22.76
N GLN A 429 -21.68 -21.71 -22.32
CA GLN A 429 -22.03 -20.65 -21.39
C GLN A 429 -22.52 -21.19 -20.05
N GLU A 430 -21.67 -21.02 -19.04
CA GLU A 430 -21.98 -21.36 -17.65
C GLU A 430 -21.56 -20.23 -16.70
N MET A 431 -22.34 -19.99 -15.66
CA MET A 431 -22.04 -19.01 -14.61
C MET A 431 -22.71 -19.38 -13.29
N THR A 432 -22.34 -18.73 -12.20
CA THR A 432 -23.03 -18.94 -10.91
C THR A 432 -24.41 -18.26 -10.92
N LEU A 433 -25.30 -18.70 -10.04
CA LEU A 433 -26.62 -18.07 -9.88
C LEU A 433 -26.48 -16.59 -9.49
N SER A 434 -25.52 -16.25 -8.62
CA SER A 434 -25.22 -14.85 -8.31
C SER A 434 -24.80 -14.08 -9.55
N GLN A 435 -23.87 -14.63 -10.35
CA GLN A 435 -23.39 -13.96 -11.56
C GLN A 435 -24.50 -13.71 -12.58
N LEU A 436 -25.40 -14.68 -12.78
CA LEU A 436 -26.53 -14.53 -13.69
C LEU A 436 -27.40 -13.33 -13.30
N ILE A 437 -27.80 -13.28 -12.02
CA ILE A 437 -28.73 -12.27 -11.52
C ILE A 437 -28.05 -10.90 -11.36
N ILE A 438 -26.82 -10.85 -10.86
CA ILE A 438 -26.05 -9.59 -10.67
C ILE A 438 -25.81 -8.90 -12.01
N LYS A 439 -25.56 -9.67 -13.07
CA LYS A 439 -25.41 -9.16 -14.44
C LYS A 439 -26.74 -8.79 -15.10
N GLU A 440 -27.86 -8.99 -14.40
CA GLU A 440 -29.23 -8.87 -14.93
C GLU A 440 -29.39 -9.60 -16.29
N GLN A 441 -28.76 -10.77 -16.42
CA GLN A 441 -28.85 -11.54 -17.65
C GLN A 441 -30.20 -12.26 -17.72
N HIS A 442 -31.06 -11.78 -18.62
CA HIS A 442 -32.38 -12.34 -18.83
C HIS A 442 -32.30 -13.71 -19.51
N ILE A 443 -33.00 -14.69 -18.97
CA ILE A 443 -33.22 -15.96 -19.67
C ILE A 443 -34.45 -15.79 -20.59
N THR A 444 -34.21 -15.59 -21.88
CA THR A 444 -35.24 -15.53 -22.94
C THR A 444 -35.35 -16.87 -23.68
N GLU A 445 -36.38 -17.01 -24.52
CA GLU A 445 -36.51 -18.17 -25.42
C GLU A 445 -35.32 -18.28 -26.40
N ASP A 446 -34.69 -17.15 -26.72
CA ASP A 446 -33.47 -17.06 -27.54
C ASP A 446 -32.16 -17.25 -26.74
N SER A 447 -32.23 -17.31 -25.41
CA SER A 447 -31.06 -17.48 -24.53
C SER A 447 -30.63 -18.94 -24.36
N GLY A 448 -31.38 -19.87 -24.94
CA GLY A 448 -30.92 -21.24 -25.20
C GLY A 448 -30.58 -21.37 -26.69
N PRO A 449 -29.66 -22.27 -27.07
CA PRO A 449 -29.39 -22.51 -28.48
C PRO A 449 -30.69 -22.96 -29.13
N ILE A 450 -31.03 -22.32 -30.25
CA ILE A 450 -32.13 -22.63 -31.18
C ILE A 450 -32.19 -24.14 -31.53
N HIS A 451 -31.17 -24.91 -31.16
CA HIS A 451 -30.98 -26.32 -31.47
C HIS A 451 -31.37 -27.34 -30.39
N ASN A 452 -31.74 -26.98 -29.13
CA ASN A 452 -32.13 -27.99 -28.11
C ASN A 452 -33.14 -27.47 -27.04
N PRO A 453 -34.38 -27.13 -27.42
CA PRO A 453 -35.44 -26.82 -26.44
C PRO A 453 -35.69 -28.02 -25.50
N GLY A 454 -35.62 -27.79 -24.18
CA GLY A 454 -35.83 -28.80 -23.14
C GLY A 454 -34.56 -29.41 -22.53
N ILE A 455 -33.37 -29.05 -23.03
CA ILE A 455 -32.08 -29.47 -22.42
C ILE A 455 -31.51 -28.38 -21.53
N TYR A 456 -31.64 -27.11 -21.88
CA TYR A 456 -31.11 -25.97 -21.11
C TYR A 456 -32.22 -24.93 -20.84
N PRO A 457 -32.09 -24.07 -19.81
CA PRO A 457 -31.00 -24.01 -18.83
C PRO A 457 -31.00 -25.20 -17.85
N LYS A 458 -29.85 -25.52 -17.25
CA LYS A 458 -29.72 -26.52 -16.17
C LYS A 458 -29.05 -25.95 -14.94
N LEU A 459 -29.43 -26.46 -13.78
CA LEU A 459 -28.75 -26.18 -12.53
C LEU A 459 -27.83 -27.33 -12.13
N ARG A 460 -26.67 -27.01 -11.55
CA ARG A 460 -25.75 -27.97 -10.97
C ARG A 460 -25.15 -27.41 -9.70
N LEU A 461 -25.13 -28.20 -8.63
CA LEU A 461 -24.43 -27.85 -7.41
C LEU A 461 -22.93 -28.10 -7.58
N LEU A 462 -22.13 -27.13 -7.14
CA LEU A 462 -20.68 -27.27 -7.03
C LEU A 462 -20.30 -27.94 -5.71
N ALA A 463 -19.09 -28.50 -5.67
CA ALA A 463 -18.57 -29.14 -4.47
C ALA A 463 -18.57 -28.15 -3.29
N GLY A 464 -19.05 -28.60 -2.12
CA GLY A 464 -19.15 -27.79 -0.91
C GLY A 464 -20.50 -27.11 -0.68
N HIS A 465 -21.42 -27.11 -1.66
CA HIS A 465 -22.81 -26.71 -1.40
C HIS A 465 -23.55 -27.84 -0.66
N PRO A 466 -24.39 -27.54 0.36
CA PRO A 466 -25.26 -28.54 0.97
C PRO A 466 -26.21 -29.19 -0.07
N PRO A 467 -26.60 -30.45 0.08
CA PRO A 467 -27.49 -31.09 -0.89
C PRO A 467 -28.87 -30.41 -0.91
N ILE A 468 -29.41 -30.22 -2.11
CA ILE A 468 -30.81 -29.85 -2.39
C ILE A 468 -31.38 -30.98 -3.24
N SER A 469 -32.65 -31.38 -3.04
CA SER A 469 -33.22 -32.47 -3.85
C SER A 469 -33.24 -32.13 -5.35
N ASP A 470 -32.98 -33.16 -6.18
CA ASP A 470 -32.96 -33.03 -7.64
C ASP A 470 -34.29 -32.49 -8.19
N THR A 471 -35.42 -32.85 -7.56
CA THR A 471 -36.76 -32.37 -7.92
C THR A 471 -36.92 -30.87 -7.64
N LEU A 472 -36.47 -30.38 -6.47
CA LEU A 472 -36.54 -28.94 -6.18
C LEU A 472 -35.55 -28.16 -7.05
N MET A 473 -34.38 -28.71 -7.35
CA MET A 473 -33.41 -28.09 -8.25
C MET A 473 -33.94 -27.97 -9.69
N ALA A 474 -34.44 -29.06 -10.26
CA ALA A 474 -34.84 -29.12 -11.66
C ALA A 474 -36.20 -28.45 -11.93
N ASP A 475 -37.18 -28.61 -11.05
CA ASP A 475 -38.57 -28.22 -11.35
C ASP A 475 -38.99 -26.92 -10.66
N VAL A 476 -38.49 -26.66 -9.45
CA VAL A 476 -38.88 -25.51 -8.64
C VAL A 476 -37.90 -24.36 -8.84
N LEU A 477 -36.65 -24.53 -8.40
CA LEU A 477 -35.66 -23.48 -8.39
C LEU A 477 -35.33 -22.97 -9.80
N MET A 478 -35.29 -23.86 -10.79
CA MET A 478 -35.12 -23.47 -12.19
C MET A 478 -36.24 -22.52 -12.67
N LYS A 479 -37.50 -22.81 -12.34
CA LYS A 479 -38.65 -21.99 -12.73
C LYS A 479 -38.61 -20.61 -12.06
N TYR A 480 -38.29 -20.56 -10.77
CA TYR A 480 -38.13 -19.31 -10.04
C TYR A 480 -36.95 -18.49 -10.56
N MET A 481 -35.81 -19.13 -10.82
CA MET A 481 -34.63 -18.48 -11.42
C MET A 481 -34.96 -17.83 -12.77
N VAL A 482 -35.65 -18.52 -13.67
CA VAL A 482 -36.05 -17.95 -14.97
C VAL A 482 -36.92 -16.71 -14.75
N GLY A 483 -37.86 -16.74 -13.79
CA GLY A 483 -38.65 -15.58 -13.41
C GLY A 483 -37.79 -14.45 -12.81
N TRP A 484 -36.91 -14.77 -11.86
CA TRP A 484 -36.03 -13.81 -11.19
C TRP A 484 -35.05 -13.15 -12.14
N SER A 485 -34.56 -13.86 -13.15
CA SER A 485 -33.69 -13.30 -14.18
C SER A 485 -34.30 -12.08 -14.87
N LYS A 486 -35.64 -11.93 -14.84
CA LYS A 486 -36.38 -10.81 -15.44
C LYS A 486 -36.95 -9.83 -14.41
N THR A 487 -37.25 -10.31 -13.20
CA THR A 487 -38.11 -9.59 -12.24
C THR A 487 -37.44 -9.24 -10.92
N LEU A 488 -36.32 -9.89 -10.57
CA LEU A 488 -35.70 -9.66 -9.26
C LEU A 488 -35.02 -8.29 -9.18
N ARG A 489 -34.50 -7.78 -10.30
CA ARG A 489 -33.92 -6.44 -10.47
C ARG A 489 -33.11 -5.96 -9.26
N PRO A 490 -31.99 -6.66 -8.95
CA PRO A 490 -31.14 -6.32 -7.81
C PRO A 490 -30.63 -4.87 -7.86
N GLY A 491 -30.45 -4.28 -9.05
CA GLY A 491 -30.06 -2.88 -9.21
C GLY A 491 -31.05 -1.90 -8.57
N GLU A 492 -32.33 -2.01 -8.91
CA GLU A 492 -33.38 -1.15 -8.35
C GLU A 492 -33.52 -1.34 -6.84
N LYS A 493 -33.52 -2.59 -6.38
CA LYS A 493 -33.62 -2.90 -4.95
C LYS A 493 -32.43 -2.36 -4.16
N TYR A 494 -31.26 -2.31 -4.78
CA TYR A 494 -30.07 -1.71 -4.17
C TYR A 494 -30.20 -0.18 -4.10
N ILE A 495 -30.70 0.47 -5.16
CA ILE A 495 -30.99 1.91 -5.16
C ILE A 495 -32.02 2.28 -4.09
N ASP A 496 -33.10 1.49 -3.96
CA ASP A 496 -34.11 1.68 -2.92
C ASP A 496 -33.50 1.58 -1.51
N MET A 497 -32.64 0.59 -1.28
CA MET A 497 -31.91 0.42 -0.02
C MET A 497 -30.97 1.60 0.24
N LEU A 498 -30.19 2.05 -0.74
CA LEU A 498 -29.32 3.21 -0.58
C LEU A 498 -30.12 4.48 -0.25
N SER A 499 -31.24 4.68 -0.92
CA SER A 499 -32.12 5.83 -0.70
C SER A 499 -32.71 5.80 0.71
N THR A 500 -33.14 4.63 1.18
CA THR A 500 -33.81 4.45 2.48
C THR A 500 -32.83 4.45 3.65
N ASP A 501 -31.71 3.73 3.55
CA ASP A 501 -30.83 3.46 4.69
C ASP A 501 -29.59 4.36 4.76
N TYR A 502 -29.22 4.98 3.64
CA TYR A 502 -27.98 5.76 3.50
C TYR A 502 -28.20 7.22 3.08
N LEU A 503 -29.34 7.58 2.47
CA LEU A 503 -29.62 8.94 2.01
C LEU A 503 -30.70 9.65 2.82
N ASP A 504 -31.70 8.94 3.35
CA ASP A 504 -32.76 9.51 4.17
C ASP A 504 -32.19 10.07 5.50
N PRO A 505 -32.29 11.39 5.76
CA PRO A 505 -31.83 12.00 7.00
C PRO A 505 -32.51 11.47 8.26
N TYR A 506 -33.69 10.87 8.13
CA TYR A 506 -34.46 10.29 9.23
C TYR A 506 -34.17 8.81 9.47
N ALA A 507 -33.39 8.17 8.61
CA ALA A 507 -33.03 6.76 8.78
C ALA A 507 -32.16 6.54 10.01
N LEU A 508 -32.38 5.41 10.68
CA LEU A 508 -31.59 5.01 11.84
C LEU A 508 -30.11 4.85 11.44
N GLY A 509 -29.23 5.61 12.10
CA GLY A 509 -27.79 5.56 11.85
C GLY A 509 -27.30 6.44 10.68
N TYR A 510 -28.17 7.15 9.95
CA TYR A 510 -27.76 8.10 8.91
C TYR A 510 -26.75 9.12 9.43
N ALA A 511 -27.07 9.79 10.54
CA ALA A 511 -26.22 10.81 11.14
C ALA A 511 -24.83 10.25 11.49
N PHE A 512 -24.78 9.05 12.07
CA PHE A 512 -23.51 8.40 12.41
C PHE A 512 -22.68 8.07 11.16
N LYS A 513 -23.28 7.48 10.11
CA LYS A 513 -22.58 7.19 8.84
C LYS A 513 -22.03 8.45 8.19
N ARG A 514 -22.83 9.51 8.14
CA ARG A 514 -22.45 10.84 7.65
C ARG A 514 -21.28 11.40 8.45
N ASP A 515 -21.38 11.37 9.77
CA ASP A 515 -20.38 11.98 10.65
C ASP A 515 -19.05 11.20 10.62
N VAL A 516 -19.08 9.87 10.49
CA VAL A 516 -17.89 9.05 10.25
C VAL A 516 -17.22 9.44 8.94
N TYR A 517 -17.98 9.56 7.84
CA TYR A 517 -17.46 9.97 6.54
C TYR A 517 -16.82 11.36 6.59
N VAL A 518 -17.52 12.34 7.17
CA VAL A 518 -17.02 13.72 7.30
C VAL A 518 -15.74 13.77 8.13
N ASN A 519 -15.76 13.15 9.31
CA ASN A 519 -14.57 13.17 10.17
C ASN A 519 -13.39 12.48 9.48
N LEU A 520 -13.60 11.36 8.81
CA LEU A 520 -12.56 10.67 8.08
C LEU A 520 -11.91 11.58 7.03
N GLN A 521 -12.70 12.25 6.18
CA GLN A 521 -12.19 13.16 5.15
C GLN A 521 -11.44 14.37 5.73
N LEU A 522 -11.97 15.00 6.78
CA LEU A 522 -11.33 16.18 7.36
C LEU A 522 -10.01 15.83 8.07
N HIS A 523 -9.95 14.69 8.77
CA HIS A 523 -8.71 14.24 9.40
C HIS A 523 -7.66 13.83 8.35
N GLU A 524 -8.08 13.28 7.20
CA GLU A 524 -7.17 13.00 6.08
C GLU A 524 -6.58 14.28 5.50
N MET A 525 -7.39 15.31 5.29
CA MET A 525 -6.91 16.62 4.83
C MET A 525 -5.91 17.23 5.81
N GLN A 526 -6.18 17.15 7.12
CA GLN A 526 -5.29 17.66 8.17
C GLN A 526 -3.97 16.88 8.21
N ARG A 527 -4.03 15.54 8.14
CA ARG A 527 -2.85 14.67 8.10
C ARG A 527 -2.01 14.94 6.86
N ALA A 528 -2.65 15.10 5.70
CA ALA A 528 -2.00 15.40 4.44
C ALA A 528 -1.30 16.77 4.48
N ALA A 529 -1.97 17.80 5.01
CA ALA A 529 -1.38 19.13 5.15
C ALA A 529 -0.14 19.11 6.06
N LEU A 530 -0.17 18.35 7.16
CA LEU A 530 1.00 18.15 8.02
C LEU A 530 2.12 17.36 7.32
N ALA A 531 1.79 16.30 6.59
CA ALA A 531 2.77 15.53 5.83
C ALA A 531 3.48 16.40 4.78
N GLU A 532 2.73 17.26 4.09
CA GLU A 532 3.30 18.21 3.12
C GLU A 532 4.07 19.37 3.75
N LEU A 533 3.70 19.80 4.96
CA LEU A 533 4.54 20.70 5.75
C LEU A 533 5.86 20.02 6.12
N PHE A 534 5.82 18.75 6.53
CA PHE A 534 7.00 18.00 6.93
C PHE A 534 7.95 17.69 5.76
N SER A 535 7.41 17.44 4.57
CA SER A 535 8.22 17.25 3.35
C SER A 535 8.68 18.57 2.72
N GLY A 536 8.24 19.72 3.23
CA GLY A 536 8.57 21.05 2.73
C GLY A 536 7.83 21.45 1.46
N VAL A 537 6.81 20.68 1.04
CA VAL A 537 5.94 21.03 -0.09
C VAL A 537 5.03 22.21 0.26
N LEU A 538 4.52 22.26 1.49
CA LEU A 538 3.79 23.42 2.01
C LEU A 538 4.70 24.28 2.90
N SER A 539 4.60 25.60 2.72
CA SER A 539 5.15 26.55 3.69
C SER A 539 4.30 26.55 4.97
N ARG A 540 4.89 27.00 6.09
CA ARG A 540 4.14 27.13 7.36
C ARG A 540 2.91 28.03 7.21
N GLU A 541 3.03 29.14 6.48
CA GLU A 541 1.92 30.07 6.23
C GLU A 541 0.78 29.40 5.45
N HIS A 542 1.10 28.65 4.37
CA HIS A 542 0.07 27.93 3.62
C HIS A 542 -0.59 26.84 4.47
N TYR A 543 0.20 26.10 5.25
CA TYR A 543 -0.31 25.09 6.18
C TYR A 543 -1.33 25.67 7.16
N GLU A 544 -0.99 26.76 7.86
CA GLU A 544 -1.88 27.39 8.86
C GLU A 544 -3.19 27.86 8.23
N ARG A 545 -3.14 28.41 7.02
CA ARG A 545 -4.35 28.84 6.29
C ARG A 545 -5.20 27.66 5.80
N ILE A 546 -4.57 26.56 5.35
CA ILE A 546 -5.28 25.32 4.98
C ILE A 546 -5.95 24.71 6.21
N GLU A 547 -5.26 24.63 7.34
CA GLU A 547 -5.81 24.10 8.59
C GLU A 547 -7.04 24.90 9.04
N GLN A 548 -6.96 26.23 9.04
CA GLN A 548 -8.11 27.10 9.30
C GLN A 548 -9.26 26.87 8.31
N ALA A 549 -8.97 26.63 7.03
CA ALA A 549 -9.99 26.34 6.03
C ALA A 549 -10.66 24.98 6.30
N ILE A 550 -9.90 23.96 6.69
CA ILE A 550 -10.43 22.63 7.05
C ILE A 550 -11.28 22.70 8.31
N ASP A 551 -10.87 23.47 9.33
CA ASP A 551 -11.63 23.58 10.56
C ASP A 551 -12.98 24.28 10.36
N ARG A 552 -13.07 25.25 9.44
CA ARG A 552 -14.34 25.85 9.05
C ARG A 552 -15.30 24.86 8.40
N LEU A 553 -14.79 23.82 7.73
CA LEU A 553 -15.63 22.77 7.14
C LEU A 553 -16.32 21.87 8.17
N ARG A 554 -15.87 21.88 9.44
CA ARG A 554 -16.47 21.06 10.52
C ARG A 554 -17.84 21.54 10.97
N VAL A 555 -18.10 22.84 10.81
CA VAL A 555 -19.34 23.48 11.25
C VAL A 555 -20.02 24.08 10.03
N PRO A 556 -21.28 23.72 9.72
CA PRO A 556 -22.02 24.35 8.64
C PRO A 556 -22.03 25.87 8.81
N GLU A 557 -21.61 26.62 7.79
CA GLU A 557 -21.70 28.09 7.83
C GLU A 557 -23.18 28.50 7.89
N SER A 558 -23.55 29.29 8.90
CA SER A 558 -24.90 29.83 9.07
C SER A 558 -25.19 30.88 7.99
N THR A 559 -25.63 30.44 6.83
CA THR A 559 -26.04 31.35 5.75
C THR A 559 -27.19 30.75 4.95
N ASP A 560 -28.21 31.58 4.68
CA ASP A 560 -28.99 31.41 3.47
C ASP A 560 -27.99 31.37 2.30
N PRO A 561 -27.99 30.34 1.44
CA PRO A 561 -27.04 30.25 0.35
C PRO A 561 -27.09 31.54 -0.45
N ILE A 562 -25.93 32.19 -0.64
CA ILE A 562 -25.82 33.33 -1.54
C ILE A 562 -26.24 32.81 -2.92
N GLU A 563 -27.40 33.26 -3.43
CA GLU A 563 -27.82 32.91 -4.78
C GLU A 563 -26.76 33.39 -5.77
N ASN A 564 -26.18 32.44 -6.53
CA ASN A 564 -25.08 32.68 -7.47
C ASN A 564 -23.79 33.15 -6.76
N ASP A 565 -23.25 32.31 -5.86
CA ASP A 565 -21.92 32.48 -5.31
C ASP A 565 -20.87 32.31 -6.42
N ASP A 566 -20.50 33.45 -7.04
CA ASP A 566 -19.44 33.55 -8.03
C ASP A 566 -18.08 33.62 -7.33
N PRO A 567 -17.19 32.61 -7.50
CA PRO A 567 -15.89 32.59 -6.88
C PRO A 567 -15.02 33.82 -7.19
N GLU A 568 -15.26 34.48 -8.32
CA GLU A 568 -14.47 35.61 -8.80
C GLU A 568 -14.99 36.98 -8.35
N SER A 569 -16.22 37.09 -7.81
CA SER A 569 -16.85 38.38 -7.52
C SER A 569 -17.72 38.41 -6.24
N PRO A 570 -17.17 38.83 -5.08
CA PRO A 570 -15.75 39.07 -4.81
C PRO A 570 -15.01 37.77 -4.47
N GLN A 571 -13.73 37.70 -4.85
CA GLN A 571 -12.85 36.62 -4.41
C GLN A 571 -12.75 36.59 -2.87
N ARG A 572 -12.92 35.39 -2.30
CA ARG A 572 -12.91 35.15 -0.84
C ARG A 572 -12.16 33.88 -0.52
N ASN A 573 -11.69 33.79 0.73
CA ASN A 573 -11.23 32.53 1.29
C ASN A 573 -12.37 31.51 1.24
N GLY A 574 -12.05 30.28 0.87
CA GLY A 574 -13.03 29.21 0.81
C GLY A 574 -12.47 27.91 0.24
N VAL A 575 -13.24 26.84 0.42
CA VAL A 575 -13.00 25.55 -0.21
C VAL A 575 -14.06 25.35 -1.27
N TYR A 576 -13.65 24.99 -2.48
CA TYR A 576 -14.51 24.85 -3.64
C TYR A 576 -14.43 23.42 -4.17
N GLN A 577 -15.56 22.86 -4.59
CA GLN A 577 -15.61 21.59 -5.31
C GLN A 577 -14.92 21.75 -6.66
N PHE A 578 -14.13 20.75 -7.07
CA PHE A 578 -13.43 20.79 -8.34
C PHE A 578 -14.29 20.28 -9.50
N TYR A 579 -14.24 20.99 -10.63
CA TYR A 579 -14.99 20.65 -11.84
C TYR A 579 -14.06 20.61 -13.06
N LEU A 580 -14.32 19.66 -13.96
CA LEU A 580 -13.74 19.57 -15.30
C LEU A 580 -14.87 19.51 -16.31
N GLN A 581 -14.89 20.39 -17.32
CA GLN A 581 -15.96 20.44 -18.33
C GLN A 581 -17.37 20.45 -17.70
N ASN A 582 -17.56 21.23 -16.64
CA ASN A 582 -18.79 21.30 -15.83
C ASN A 582 -19.22 19.95 -15.21
N ARG A 583 -18.29 19.02 -15.03
CA ARG A 583 -18.49 17.75 -14.31
C ARG A 583 -17.68 17.75 -13.04
N ARG A 584 -18.34 17.46 -11.92
CA ARG A 584 -17.71 17.42 -10.61
C ARG A 584 -16.75 16.24 -10.52
N VAL A 585 -15.55 16.51 -10.01
CA VAL A 585 -14.55 15.50 -9.68
C VAL A 585 -14.60 15.23 -8.18
N GLN A 586 -14.99 14.01 -7.79
CA GLN A 586 -15.19 13.65 -6.40
C GLN A 586 -13.90 13.60 -5.59
N GLY A 587 -13.99 14.02 -4.34
CA GLY A 587 -12.87 14.06 -3.39
C GLY A 587 -11.78 15.07 -3.73
N VAL A 588 -11.94 15.86 -4.80
CA VAL A 588 -10.98 16.88 -5.23
C VAL A 588 -11.56 18.26 -4.93
N TYR A 589 -10.77 19.09 -4.25
CA TYR A 589 -11.19 20.41 -3.80
C TYR A 589 -10.15 21.46 -4.14
N VAL A 590 -10.58 22.70 -4.31
CA VAL A 590 -9.69 23.86 -4.44
C VAL A 590 -9.78 24.70 -3.18
N PHE A 591 -8.64 24.86 -2.51
CA PHE A 591 -8.46 25.77 -1.39
C PHE A 591 -8.03 27.13 -1.93
N ARG A 592 -8.92 28.12 -1.85
CA ARG A 592 -8.62 29.51 -2.19
C ARG A 592 -8.18 30.25 -0.94
N LEU A 593 -6.95 30.76 -0.97
CA LEU A 593 -6.32 31.52 0.10
C LEU A 593 -6.09 32.96 -0.38
N MET A 594 -6.72 33.93 0.28
CA MET A 594 -6.59 35.36 -0.03
C MET A 594 -5.41 35.95 0.73
N ASN A 595 -4.42 36.50 0.03
CA ASN A 595 -3.28 37.19 0.61
C ASN A 595 -3.21 38.63 0.10
N ASP A 596 -3.43 39.62 0.97
CA ASP A 596 -3.45 41.05 0.61
C ASP A 596 -4.28 41.38 -0.64
N GLY A 597 -5.42 40.70 -0.81
CA GLY A 597 -6.32 40.86 -1.96
C GLY A 597 -6.00 39.99 -3.17
N VAL A 598 -4.94 39.17 -3.14
CA VAL A 598 -4.55 38.22 -4.19
C VAL A 598 -5.00 36.81 -3.83
N ALA A 599 -5.76 36.16 -4.72
CA ALA A 599 -6.16 34.77 -4.55
C ALA A 599 -5.03 33.80 -4.94
N THR A 600 -4.71 32.87 -4.04
CA THR A 600 -3.85 31.71 -4.29
C THR A 600 -4.70 30.44 -4.22
N ASP A 601 -4.77 29.70 -5.31
CA ASP A 601 -5.58 28.48 -5.41
C ASP A 601 -4.68 27.24 -5.33
N LEU A 602 -4.94 26.39 -4.33
CA LEU A 602 -4.29 25.09 -4.15
C LEU A 602 -5.29 23.97 -4.43
N LEU A 603 -4.94 23.07 -5.35
CA LEU A 603 -5.72 21.89 -5.67
C LEU A 603 -5.36 20.75 -4.70
N TYR A 604 -6.34 20.27 -3.95
CA TYR A 604 -6.25 19.09 -3.11
C TYR A 604 -6.65 17.84 -3.89
N THR A 605 -5.73 16.88 -4.01
CA THR A 605 -5.94 15.60 -4.71
C THR A 605 -5.52 14.43 -3.82
N PRO A 606 -6.45 13.81 -3.10
CA PRO A 606 -6.13 12.71 -2.23
C PRO A 606 -5.70 11.48 -3.02
N ASN A 607 -4.59 10.86 -2.61
CA ASN A 607 -4.05 9.63 -3.23
C ASN A 607 -3.79 9.80 -4.74
N ALA A 608 -3.26 10.95 -5.13
CA ALA A 608 -2.85 11.19 -6.51
C ALA A 608 -1.69 10.27 -6.92
N PRO A 609 -1.62 9.83 -8.18
CA PRO A 609 -0.60 8.89 -8.68
C PRO A 609 0.82 9.47 -8.74
N ASP A 610 0.98 10.76 -8.41
CA ASP A 610 2.26 11.46 -8.27
C ASP A 610 2.68 11.63 -6.79
N GLY A 611 1.90 11.09 -5.84
CA GLY A 611 2.14 11.17 -4.40
C GLY A 611 1.88 12.54 -3.76
N ARG A 612 1.38 13.52 -4.51
CA ARG A 612 1.12 14.89 -3.99
C ARG A 612 -0.34 15.08 -3.58
N TRP A 613 -0.53 15.67 -2.41
CA TRP A 613 -1.84 15.99 -1.85
C TRP A 613 -2.28 17.40 -2.19
N PHE A 614 -1.39 18.40 -2.07
CA PHE A 614 -1.66 19.77 -2.50
C PHE A 614 -0.69 20.21 -3.60
N ARG A 615 -1.23 20.92 -4.60
CA ARG A 615 -0.43 21.57 -5.63
C ARG A 615 -1.06 22.87 -6.09
N PRO A 616 -0.27 23.85 -6.56
CA PRO A 616 -0.81 25.04 -7.20
C PRO A 616 -1.78 24.67 -8.32
N ARG A 617 -2.93 25.34 -8.40
CA ARG A 617 -3.90 25.09 -9.47
C ARG A 617 -3.30 25.31 -10.87
N ALA A 618 -2.34 26.23 -10.99
CA ALA A 618 -1.55 26.47 -12.20
C ALA A 618 -0.77 25.24 -12.71
N GLU A 619 -0.46 24.26 -11.84
CA GLU A 619 0.23 23.03 -12.23
C GLU A 619 -0.72 21.96 -12.81
N PHE A 620 -2.03 22.24 -12.91
CA PHE A 620 -3.03 21.28 -13.39
C PHE A 620 -2.61 20.61 -14.71
N ALA A 621 -2.26 21.40 -15.73
CA ALA A 621 -1.93 20.84 -17.04
C ALA A 621 -0.71 19.92 -17.03
N ARG A 622 0.35 20.36 -16.35
CA ARG A 622 1.54 19.55 -16.16
C ARG A 622 1.26 18.27 -15.37
N SER A 623 0.39 18.34 -14.34
CA SER A 623 0.03 17.17 -13.53
C SER A 623 -0.74 16.10 -14.33
N VAL A 624 -1.55 16.51 -15.31
CA VAL A 624 -2.23 15.59 -16.22
C VAL A 624 -1.22 14.94 -17.18
N LYS A 625 -0.40 15.76 -17.86
CA LYS A 625 0.54 15.30 -18.90
C LYS A 625 1.69 14.44 -18.34
N VAL A 626 2.22 14.80 -17.17
CA VAL A 626 3.44 14.17 -16.61
C VAL A 626 3.15 13.37 -15.35
N GLY A 627 2.21 13.83 -14.52
CA GLY A 627 1.89 13.19 -13.24
C GLY A 627 0.93 12.02 -13.34
N GLY A 628 0.38 11.73 -14.52
CA GLY A 628 -0.60 10.65 -14.72
C GLY A 628 -1.98 10.93 -14.12
N LEU A 629 -2.28 12.20 -13.80
CA LEU A 629 -3.54 12.57 -13.16
C LEU A 629 -4.76 12.50 -14.09
N GLY A 630 -4.57 12.36 -15.40
CA GLY A 630 -5.67 12.20 -16.35
C GLY A 630 -6.61 11.05 -15.98
N SER A 631 -6.06 9.84 -15.85
CA SER A 631 -6.81 8.65 -15.41
C SER A 631 -7.37 8.78 -13.99
N TYR A 632 -6.66 9.51 -13.11
CA TYR A 632 -7.09 9.78 -11.74
C TYR A 632 -8.37 10.61 -11.70
N TYR A 633 -8.48 11.65 -12.54
CA TYR A 633 -9.68 12.48 -12.64
C TYR A 633 -10.83 11.73 -13.33
N CYS A 634 -10.56 10.98 -14.41
CA CYS A 634 -11.59 10.18 -15.08
C CYS A 634 -12.26 9.18 -14.12
N LYS A 635 -11.51 8.55 -13.21
CA LYS A 635 -12.07 7.62 -12.23
C LYS A 635 -12.93 8.29 -11.15
N ARG A 636 -12.82 9.61 -10.97
CA ARG A 636 -13.49 10.38 -9.91
C ARG A 636 -14.72 11.15 -10.39
N VAL A 637 -15.10 11.04 -11.66
CA VAL A 637 -16.37 11.57 -12.17
C VAL A 637 -17.43 10.48 -12.25
N LYS A 638 -18.70 10.86 -12.46
CA LYS A 638 -19.80 9.92 -12.69
C LYS A 638 -19.47 9.02 -13.88
N TYR A 639 -19.90 7.76 -13.83
CA TYR A 639 -19.65 6.79 -14.90
C TYR A 639 -20.05 7.31 -16.29
N THR A 640 -21.22 7.95 -16.39
CA THR A 640 -21.75 8.56 -17.61
C THR A 640 -20.90 9.72 -18.15
N ASP A 641 -20.16 10.41 -17.29
CA ASP A 641 -19.31 11.54 -17.63
C ASP A 641 -17.87 11.13 -17.98
N GLN A 642 -17.47 9.88 -17.68
CA GLN A 642 -16.09 9.42 -17.90
C GLN A 642 -15.65 9.55 -19.36
N ARG A 643 -16.55 9.33 -20.33
CA ARG A 643 -16.25 9.47 -21.76
C ARG A 643 -15.91 10.93 -22.12
N VAL A 644 -16.68 11.88 -21.59
CA VAL A 644 -16.47 13.32 -21.85
C VAL A 644 -15.15 13.77 -21.24
N ILE A 645 -14.86 13.37 -20.00
CA ILE A 645 -13.63 13.74 -19.33
C ILE A 645 -12.41 13.05 -19.96
N SER A 646 -12.53 11.78 -20.37
CA SER A 646 -11.43 11.09 -21.05
C SER A 646 -11.08 11.77 -22.37
N ALA A 647 -12.08 12.14 -23.18
CA ALA A 647 -11.86 12.89 -24.42
C ALA A 647 -11.19 14.25 -24.16
N TYR A 648 -11.63 15.00 -23.13
CA TYR A 648 -11.00 16.26 -22.74
C TYR A 648 -9.53 16.08 -22.31
N ILE A 649 -9.24 15.06 -21.51
CA ILE A 649 -7.90 14.74 -21.04
C ILE A 649 -6.99 14.29 -22.19
N GLU A 650 -7.49 13.49 -23.13
CA GLU A 650 -6.76 13.05 -24.33
C GLU A 650 -6.40 14.24 -25.22
N GLU A 651 -7.37 15.12 -25.50
CA GLU A 651 -7.15 16.32 -26.29
C GLU A 651 -6.10 17.23 -25.63
N MET A 652 -6.21 17.43 -24.32
CA MET A 652 -5.26 18.20 -23.52
C MET A 652 -3.84 17.61 -23.58
N THR A 653 -3.72 16.28 -23.54
CA THR A 653 -2.42 15.58 -23.55
C THR A 653 -1.72 15.72 -24.90
N GLN A 654 -2.48 15.81 -26.00
CA GLN A 654 -1.95 15.98 -27.36
C GLN A 654 -1.48 17.42 -27.65
N ARG A 655 -1.91 18.42 -26.88
CA ARG A 655 -1.52 19.82 -27.07
C ARG A 655 -0.12 20.10 -26.54
N SER A 656 0.68 20.82 -27.34
CA SER A 656 2.06 21.20 -27.01
C SER A 656 2.15 22.33 -25.98
N THR A 657 1.11 23.15 -25.83
CA THR A 657 1.03 24.23 -24.82
C THR A 657 0.31 23.76 -23.57
N ASP A 658 0.69 24.29 -22.42
CA ASP A 658 -0.06 24.08 -21.18
C ASP A 658 -1.33 24.93 -21.20
N ASP A 659 -2.48 24.26 -21.17
CA ASP A 659 -3.79 24.93 -21.11
C ASP A 659 -3.95 25.66 -19.76
N GLU A 660 -4.74 26.73 -19.78
CA GLU A 660 -5.11 27.44 -18.57
C GLU A 660 -5.86 26.50 -17.62
N PRO A 661 -5.57 26.53 -16.30
CA PRO A 661 -6.21 25.61 -15.38
C PRO A 661 -7.72 25.88 -15.30
N PRO A 662 -8.56 24.84 -15.08
CA PRO A 662 -10.00 24.98 -14.96
C PRO A 662 -10.39 26.09 -13.98
N ALA A 663 -11.27 26.99 -14.42
CA ALA A 663 -11.82 28.04 -13.57
C ALA A 663 -12.69 27.44 -12.46
N LEU A 664 -12.82 28.16 -11.34
CA LEU A 664 -13.74 27.74 -10.28
C LEU A 664 -15.19 27.89 -10.77
N HIS A 665 -15.99 26.86 -10.49
CA HIS A 665 -17.37 26.81 -10.95
C HIS A 665 -18.27 27.67 -10.03
N VAL A 666 -19.28 28.35 -10.59
CA VAL A 666 -20.28 29.10 -9.81
C VAL A 666 -21.02 28.15 -8.88
N ASN A 667 -21.32 28.58 -7.64
CA ASN A 667 -21.97 27.77 -6.62
C ASN A 667 -21.20 26.49 -6.24
N SER A 668 -19.87 26.44 -6.43
CA SER A 668 -19.05 25.28 -6.05
C SER A 668 -18.48 25.37 -4.63
N ARG A 669 -18.67 26.49 -3.93
CA ARG A 669 -18.17 26.67 -2.56
C ARG A 669 -18.81 25.69 -1.60
N VAL A 670 -17.99 25.10 -0.72
CA VAL A 670 -18.42 24.16 0.30
C VAL A 670 -18.74 24.92 1.59
N PHE A 671 -20.02 25.15 1.85
CA PHE A 671 -20.53 25.78 3.08
C PHE A 671 -20.86 24.78 4.19
N ASP A 672 -21.22 23.56 3.80
CA ASP A 672 -21.49 22.46 4.71
C ASP A 672 -20.89 21.18 4.12
N PHE A 673 -19.82 20.70 4.74
CA PHE A 673 -19.12 19.50 4.31
C PHE A 673 -19.94 18.22 4.55
N SER A 674 -20.94 18.28 5.43
CA SER A 674 -21.83 17.14 5.70
C SER A 674 -22.65 16.73 4.47
N HIS A 675 -22.97 17.68 3.58
CA HIS A 675 -23.61 17.40 2.30
C HIS A 675 -22.75 16.55 1.36
N CYS A 676 -21.41 16.53 1.53
CA CYS A 676 -20.54 15.70 0.71
C CYS A 676 -20.84 14.21 0.87
N TYR A 677 -21.37 13.77 2.01
CA TYR A 677 -21.82 12.38 2.21
C TYR A 677 -23.06 12.04 1.36
N SER A 678 -24.09 12.89 1.38
CA SER A 678 -25.30 12.65 0.59
C SER A 678 -25.02 12.68 -0.91
N GLU A 679 -24.19 13.64 -1.35
CA GLU A 679 -23.72 13.75 -2.73
C GLU A 679 -22.96 12.50 -3.18
N MET A 680 -22.14 11.98 -2.27
CA MET A 680 -21.42 10.74 -2.46
C MET A 680 -22.36 9.55 -2.71
N ILE A 681 -23.38 9.36 -1.86
CA ILE A 681 -24.37 8.28 -2.02
C ILE A 681 -25.18 8.45 -3.31
N ARG A 682 -25.60 9.67 -3.65
CA ARG A 682 -26.33 9.95 -4.91
C ARG A 682 -25.52 9.55 -6.14
N GLN A 683 -24.21 9.78 -6.14
CA GLN A 683 -23.37 9.34 -7.25
C GLN A 683 -23.27 7.81 -7.35
N ILE A 684 -23.27 7.10 -6.23
CA ILE A 684 -23.32 5.62 -6.26
C ILE A 684 -24.65 5.17 -6.87
N ILE A 685 -25.76 5.79 -6.48
CA ILE A 685 -27.08 5.53 -7.07
C ILE A 685 -27.07 5.77 -8.58
N ASP A 686 -26.60 6.94 -9.03
CA ASP A 686 -26.49 7.27 -10.47
C ASP A 686 -25.60 6.26 -11.22
N GLY A 687 -24.52 5.79 -10.58
CA GLY A 687 -23.60 4.80 -11.15
C GLY A 687 -24.24 3.43 -11.33
N VAL A 688 -24.98 2.96 -10.31
CA VAL A 688 -25.69 1.68 -10.37
C VAL A 688 -26.82 1.76 -11.39
N ASP A 689 -27.60 2.85 -11.40
CA ASP A 689 -28.69 3.05 -12.35
C ASP A 689 -28.18 3.05 -13.80
N ALA A 690 -27.10 3.79 -14.07
CA ALA A 690 -26.49 3.84 -15.40
C ALA A 690 -25.94 2.47 -15.84
N GLN A 691 -25.27 1.72 -14.95
CA GLN A 691 -24.68 0.43 -15.30
C GLN A 691 -25.75 -0.66 -15.49
N THR A 692 -26.78 -0.68 -14.64
CA THR A 692 -27.87 -1.68 -14.73
C THR A 692 -28.79 -1.38 -15.92
N THR A 693 -29.10 -0.11 -16.21
CA THR A 693 -29.84 0.30 -17.41
C THR A 693 -29.03 0.07 -18.69
N SER A 694 -27.73 0.38 -18.68
CA SER A 694 -26.87 0.13 -19.84
C SER A 694 -26.67 -1.36 -20.11
N LEU A 695 -26.68 -2.23 -19.09
CA LEU A 695 -26.73 -3.69 -19.26
C LEU A 695 -27.99 -4.12 -20.03
N ILE A 696 -29.16 -3.53 -19.75
CA ILE A 696 -30.40 -3.78 -20.51
C ILE A 696 -30.24 -3.38 -22.00
N GLU A 697 -29.49 -2.32 -22.31
CA GLU A 697 -29.22 -1.87 -23.69
C GLU A 697 -28.07 -2.64 -24.40
N ILE A 698 -27.09 -3.14 -23.65
CA ILE A 698 -25.87 -3.83 -24.15
C ILE A 698 -26.08 -5.33 -24.40
N VAL A 699 -27.23 -5.92 -24.05
CA VAL A 699 -27.59 -7.33 -24.36
C VAL A 699 -27.58 -7.65 -25.87
N ALA A 700 -27.36 -6.67 -26.75
CA ALA A 700 -27.03 -6.89 -28.17
C ALA A 700 -25.54 -7.15 -28.49
N LYS A 701 -24.57 -6.92 -27.58
CA LYS A 701 -23.13 -7.22 -27.82
C LYS A 701 -22.23 -7.16 -26.56
N VAL A 702 -21.85 -8.34 -26.06
CA VAL A 702 -20.55 -8.69 -25.42
C VAL A 702 -20.22 -8.18 -23.98
N SER A 703 -20.31 -9.14 -23.06
CA SER A 703 -19.49 -9.56 -21.90
C SER A 703 -18.76 -8.61 -20.91
N TYR A 704 -18.95 -8.96 -19.64
CA TYR A 704 -18.02 -9.05 -18.49
C TYR A 704 -17.42 -7.77 -17.85
N GLU A 705 -17.30 -6.63 -18.53
CA GLU A 705 -16.69 -5.43 -17.91
C GLU A 705 -17.56 -4.75 -16.84
N ALA A 706 -18.88 -4.99 -16.82
CA ALA A 706 -19.83 -4.28 -15.97
C ALA A 706 -19.78 -4.66 -14.47
N ALA A 707 -19.45 -5.92 -14.13
CA ALA A 707 -19.39 -6.36 -12.73
C ALA A 707 -18.18 -5.80 -11.96
N VAL A 708 -17.08 -5.48 -12.67
CA VAL A 708 -15.91 -4.81 -12.11
C VAL A 708 -16.19 -3.32 -11.87
N ALA A 709 -17.15 -2.74 -12.58
CA ALA A 709 -17.46 -1.32 -12.54
C ALA A 709 -18.29 -0.90 -11.30
N ALA A 710 -19.08 -1.81 -10.70
CA ALA A 710 -19.81 -1.53 -9.46
C ALA A 710 -18.87 -1.48 -8.23
N VAL A 711 -17.86 -2.37 -8.17
CA VAL A 711 -16.78 -2.32 -7.19
C VAL A 711 -15.95 -1.03 -7.33
N ALA A 712 -15.71 -0.57 -8.55
CA ALA A 712 -15.01 0.69 -8.81
C ALA A 712 -15.82 1.91 -8.33
N VAL A 713 -17.15 1.88 -8.39
CA VAL A 713 -18.02 2.97 -7.91
C VAL A 713 -17.95 3.13 -6.39
N VAL A 714 -17.91 2.04 -5.61
CA VAL A 714 -17.71 2.14 -4.15
C VAL A 714 -16.25 2.48 -3.80
N GLY A 715 -15.31 1.98 -4.60
CA GLY A 715 -13.87 2.22 -4.43
C GLY A 715 -13.37 3.61 -4.89
N CYS A 716 -14.17 4.40 -5.59
CA CYS A 716 -13.79 5.78 -5.95
C CYS A 716 -14.28 6.82 -4.93
N VAL A 717 -15.06 6.38 -3.94
CA VAL A 717 -16.03 7.25 -3.27
C VAL A 717 -15.77 7.40 -1.76
N PHE A 718 -15.03 6.47 -1.16
CA PHE A 718 -14.29 6.69 0.06
C PHE A 718 -12.79 6.70 -0.31
N PRO A 719 -12.18 7.85 -0.62
CA PRO A 719 -10.74 7.92 -0.93
C PRO A 719 -9.82 7.09 0.02
N PRO A 720 -10.10 6.96 1.34
CA PRO A 720 -9.34 6.07 2.23
C PRO A 720 -9.60 4.56 2.03
N ILE A 721 -10.83 4.16 1.71
CA ILE A 721 -11.27 2.75 1.76
C ILE A 721 -11.27 2.13 0.36
N GLY A 722 -11.46 2.96 -0.66
CA GLY A 722 -11.52 2.56 -2.03
C GLY A 722 -10.17 2.21 -2.68
N PHE A 723 -9.08 2.52 -1.97
CA PHE A 723 -7.79 1.86 -2.13
C PHE A 723 -7.59 0.73 -1.12
N GLY A 724 -8.60 -0.12 -0.94
CA GLY A 724 -8.42 -1.51 -0.52
C GLY A 724 -7.45 -2.31 -1.41
N LEU A 725 -6.91 -1.70 -2.47
CA LEU A 725 -5.73 -2.18 -3.18
C LEU A 725 -4.45 -2.11 -2.33
N SER A 726 -4.35 -1.22 -1.34
CA SER A 726 -3.22 -1.25 -0.40
C SER A 726 -3.20 -2.56 0.40
N ALA A 727 -4.36 -3.14 0.72
CA ALA A 727 -4.49 -4.46 1.33
C ALA A 727 -4.11 -5.61 0.38
N VAL A 728 -4.39 -5.49 -0.93
CA VAL A 728 -4.04 -6.50 -1.95
C VAL A 728 -2.56 -6.42 -2.36
N VAL A 729 -2.00 -5.21 -2.45
CA VAL A 729 -0.56 -4.97 -2.63
C VAL A 729 0.21 -5.37 -1.37
N MET A 730 -0.35 -5.16 -0.17
CA MET A 730 0.17 -5.73 1.08
C MET A 730 -0.01 -7.24 1.17
N ALA A 731 -1.11 -7.81 0.69
CA ALA A 731 -1.30 -9.26 0.62
C ALA A 731 -0.23 -9.88 -0.27
N LYS A 732 0.05 -9.25 -1.42
CA LYS A 732 1.12 -9.62 -2.33
C LYS A 732 2.51 -9.46 -1.68
N GLY A 733 2.75 -8.37 -0.96
CA GLY A 733 4.03 -8.13 -0.25
C GLY A 733 4.26 -9.04 0.96
N VAL A 734 3.21 -9.41 1.70
CA VAL A 734 3.23 -10.39 2.79
C VAL A 734 3.35 -11.81 2.23
N PHE A 735 2.73 -12.10 1.09
CA PHE A 735 2.85 -13.38 0.38
C PHE A 735 4.26 -13.56 -0.24
N GLU A 736 4.81 -12.51 -0.86
CA GLU A 736 6.21 -12.49 -1.35
C GLU A 736 7.21 -12.60 -0.17
N GLY A 737 6.94 -11.95 0.96
CA GLY A 737 7.76 -12.04 2.18
C GLY A 737 7.65 -13.37 2.93
N GLY A 738 6.48 -14.02 2.92
CA GLY A 738 6.26 -15.36 3.47
C GLY A 738 6.88 -16.46 2.61
N MET A 739 6.90 -16.27 1.29
CA MET A 739 7.66 -17.12 0.37
C MET A 739 9.18 -16.98 0.58
N ALA A 740 9.68 -15.76 0.80
CA ALA A 740 11.09 -15.51 1.13
C ALA A 740 11.51 -16.13 2.49
N TYR A 741 10.60 -16.22 3.46
CA TYR A 741 10.81 -16.94 4.73
C TYR A 741 10.96 -18.45 4.53
N HIS A 742 10.21 -19.04 3.59
CA HIS A 742 10.33 -20.45 3.24
C HIS A 742 11.57 -20.78 2.39
N GLU A 743 12.17 -19.79 1.73
CA GLU A 743 13.34 -19.95 0.86
C GLU A 743 14.69 -19.69 1.56
N GLY A 744 14.68 -19.37 2.86
CA GLY A 744 15.91 -19.33 3.69
C GLY A 744 16.81 -18.09 3.50
N ASP A 745 16.34 -17.03 2.84
CA ASP A 745 17.12 -15.80 2.61
C ASP A 745 16.78 -14.71 3.64
N TYR A 746 17.33 -14.87 4.86
CA TYR A 746 17.02 -14.06 6.05
C TYR A 746 17.38 -12.56 5.96
N LYS A 747 18.09 -12.12 4.90
CA LYS A 747 18.49 -10.71 4.74
C LYS A 747 17.43 -9.81 4.13
N LYS A 748 16.42 -10.38 3.47
CA LYS A 748 15.40 -9.60 2.71
C LYS A 748 14.09 -9.39 3.46
N VAL A 749 14.00 -9.84 4.70
CA VAL A 749 12.74 -9.80 5.45
C VAL A 749 12.52 -8.49 6.22
N PHE A 750 13.54 -7.64 6.51
CA PHE A 750 13.40 -6.85 7.75
C PHE A 750 13.76 -5.35 7.84
N SER A 751 14.45 -4.69 6.91
CA SER A 751 14.77 -3.25 7.09
C SER A 751 13.89 -2.31 6.25
N SER A 752 13.88 -2.47 4.93
CA SER A 752 13.11 -1.55 4.05
C SER A 752 11.60 -1.84 4.01
N TYR A 753 11.20 -3.07 4.31
CA TYR A 753 9.80 -3.44 4.58
C TYR A 753 9.24 -2.75 5.83
N LEU A 754 10.11 -2.46 6.82
CA LEU A 754 9.73 -1.89 8.11
C LEU A 754 9.56 -0.36 8.06
N ASP A 755 10.30 0.32 7.19
CA ASP A 755 10.22 1.77 6.99
C ASP A 755 8.94 2.19 6.23
N CYS A 756 8.56 1.44 5.19
CA CYS A 756 7.23 1.59 4.55
C CYS A 756 6.10 1.17 5.50
N MET A 757 6.37 0.17 6.34
CA MET A 757 5.49 -0.18 7.46
C MET A 757 5.51 0.85 8.57
N LEU A 758 6.31 1.93 8.58
CA LEU A 758 6.33 2.90 9.70
C LEU A 758 5.36 4.07 9.50
N GLU A 759 5.13 4.50 8.25
CA GLU A 759 3.95 5.30 7.87
C GLU A 759 2.64 4.49 7.93
N LEU A 760 2.75 3.16 7.88
CA LEU A 760 1.65 2.23 8.06
C LEU A 760 1.54 1.69 9.50
N ALA A 761 2.58 1.77 10.32
CA ALA A 761 2.61 1.33 11.72
C ALA A 761 2.08 2.43 12.64
N THR A 762 2.18 3.69 12.22
CA THR A 762 1.28 4.74 12.73
C THR A 762 -0.20 4.40 12.52
N MET A 763 -0.53 3.48 11.59
CA MET A 763 -1.85 2.88 11.41
C MET A 763 -1.96 1.38 11.81
N ARG A 764 -0.89 0.73 12.30
CA ARG A 764 -0.84 -0.72 12.57
C ARG A 764 0.08 -1.06 13.73
N ILE A 765 -0.46 -1.69 14.76
CA ILE A 765 0.27 -2.24 15.88
C ILE A 765 0.15 -3.76 15.78
N GLY A 766 1.28 -4.47 15.77
CA GLY A 766 1.33 -5.93 15.81
C GLY A 766 1.87 -6.65 14.56
N LYS A 767 2.58 -7.75 14.82
CA LYS A 767 3.35 -8.63 13.91
C LYS A 767 2.58 -9.12 12.66
N LEU A 768 3.36 -9.40 11.59
CA LEU A 768 3.06 -10.18 10.37
C LEU A 768 1.65 -10.81 10.28
N GLY A 769 0.66 -10.05 9.80
CA GLY A 769 -0.68 -10.57 9.49
C GLY A 769 -1.69 -9.46 9.22
N PHE A 770 -2.63 -9.63 8.26
CA PHE A 770 -3.64 -8.64 7.83
C PHE A 770 -4.26 -7.85 8.98
N SER A 771 -4.46 -6.53 8.84
CA SER A 771 -5.14 -5.73 9.89
C SER A 771 -6.59 -6.19 10.07
N GLN A 772 -7.21 -6.01 11.25
CA GLN A 772 -8.63 -6.37 11.44
C GLN A 772 -9.57 -5.69 10.42
N VAL A 773 -9.22 -4.49 9.95
CA VAL A 773 -9.92 -3.78 8.86
C VAL A 773 -9.74 -4.50 7.53
N GLN A 774 -8.53 -4.96 7.20
CA GLN A 774 -8.25 -5.76 6.00
C GLN A 774 -8.95 -7.13 6.04
N LYS A 775 -8.99 -7.76 7.22
CA LYS A 775 -9.74 -8.99 7.48
C LYS A 775 -11.26 -8.77 7.33
N ALA A 776 -11.77 -7.62 7.77
CA ALA A 776 -13.17 -7.24 7.63
C ALA A 776 -13.53 -6.93 6.16
N ILE A 777 -12.67 -6.22 5.43
CA ILE A 777 -12.81 -5.97 3.98
C ILE A 777 -12.76 -7.29 3.21
N ALA A 778 -11.81 -8.18 3.51
CA ALA A 778 -11.72 -9.51 2.90
C ALA A 778 -12.94 -10.40 3.21
N LYS A 779 -13.46 -10.37 4.44
CA LYS A 779 -14.72 -11.04 4.81
C LYS A 779 -15.95 -10.43 4.11
N ARG A 780 -15.90 -9.16 3.70
CA ARG A 780 -17.02 -8.41 3.08
C ARG A 780 -17.00 -8.43 1.55
N LEU A 781 -15.84 -8.61 0.91
CA LEU A 781 -15.66 -8.66 -0.56
C LEU A 781 -16.30 -9.88 -1.26
N GLY A 782 -16.96 -10.76 -0.50
CA GLY A 782 -17.53 -12.00 -1.04
C GLY A 782 -16.49 -13.10 -1.10
N ASP A 783 -16.99 -14.33 -1.12
CA ASP A 783 -16.30 -15.62 -1.01
C ASP A 783 -14.86 -15.70 -1.58
N ALA A 784 -14.05 -16.63 -1.08
CA ALA A 784 -12.65 -16.85 -1.46
C ALA A 784 -12.42 -16.85 -2.98
N ASN A 785 -13.43 -17.27 -3.76
CA ASN A 785 -13.46 -17.22 -5.22
C ASN A 785 -13.34 -15.81 -5.83
N THR A 786 -13.92 -14.78 -5.21
CA THR A 786 -13.85 -13.37 -5.65
C THR A 786 -12.50 -12.76 -5.34
N CYS A 787 -11.92 -13.08 -4.18
CA CYS A 787 -10.53 -12.75 -3.91
C CYS A 787 -9.58 -13.50 -4.86
N LEU A 788 -9.87 -14.75 -5.20
CA LEU A 788 -9.07 -15.56 -6.12
C LEU A 788 -9.02 -14.97 -7.53
N SER A 789 -10.14 -14.44 -8.03
CA SER A 789 -10.20 -13.84 -9.37
C SER A 789 -9.42 -12.54 -9.44
N VAL A 790 -9.45 -11.72 -8.39
CA VAL A 790 -8.64 -10.50 -8.27
C VAL A 790 -7.15 -10.85 -8.13
N VAL A 791 -6.81 -11.83 -7.28
CA VAL A 791 -5.42 -12.28 -7.08
C VAL A 791 -4.87 -12.93 -8.35
N SER A 792 -5.65 -13.73 -9.07
CA SER A 792 -5.25 -14.36 -10.33
C SER A 792 -5.10 -13.33 -11.45
N ALA A 793 -5.99 -12.34 -11.53
CA ALA A 793 -5.89 -11.22 -12.47
C ALA A 793 -4.66 -10.34 -12.20
N CYS A 794 -4.28 -10.15 -10.94
CA CYS A 794 -3.11 -9.34 -10.57
C CYS A 794 -1.78 -10.13 -10.61
N SER A 795 -1.80 -11.45 -10.41
CA SER A 795 -0.59 -12.30 -10.37
C SER A 795 -0.31 -13.06 -11.67
N GLY A 796 -1.28 -13.18 -12.57
CA GLY A 796 -1.14 -13.94 -13.82
C GLY A 796 -1.00 -15.46 -13.63
N LYS A 797 -1.20 -15.97 -12.41
CA LYS A 797 -1.11 -17.40 -12.06
C LYS A 797 -2.47 -17.91 -11.56
N THR A 798 -2.80 -19.16 -11.91
CA THR A 798 -3.94 -19.88 -11.31
C THR A 798 -3.48 -20.48 -9.98
N VAL A 799 -4.02 -19.97 -8.88
CA VAL A 799 -3.67 -20.43 -7.52
C VAL A 799 -4.72 -21.46 -7.05
N ASP A 800 -4.26 -22.53 -6.39
CA ASP A 800 -5.14 -23.55 -5.82
C ASP A 800 -6.00 -22.97 -4.68
N LEU A 801 -7.32 -23.19 -4.78
CA LEU A 801 -8.34 -22.74 -3.84
C LEU A 801 -8.09 -23.27 -2.41
N ALA A 802 -7.55 -24.49 -2.28
CA ALA A 802 -7.27 -25.11 -0.99
C ALA A 802 -6.09 -24.43 -0.28
N VAL A 803 -5.07 -24.03 -1.04
CA VAL A 803 -3.89 -23.31 -0.52
C VAL A 803 -4.26 -21.90 -0.10
N MET A 804 -5.08 -21.20 -0.90
CA MET A 804 -5.54 -19.84 -0.56
C MET A 804 -6.51 -19.82 0.61
N SER A 805 -7.39 -20.82 0.75
CA SER A 805 -8.30 -20.89 1.90
C SER A 805 -7.56 -21.24 3.20
N ALA A 806 -6.52 -22.07 3.15
CA ALA A 806 -5.63 -22.33 4.28
C ALA A 806 -4.83 -21.08 4.68
N LEU A 807 -4.21 -20.40 3.71
CA LEU A 807 -3.46 -19.16 3.94
C LEU A 807 -4.35 -18.01 4.40
N MET A 808 -5.58 -17.91 3.89
CA MET A 808 -6.57 -16.95 4.40
C MET A 808 -6.95 -17.30 5.83
N LYS A 809 -7.15 -18.56 6.17
CA LYS A 809 -7.52 -18.99 7.51
C LYS A 809 -6.41 -18.67 8.52
N GLU A 810 -5.16 -19.00 8.18
CA GLU A 810 -3.96 -18.70 8.98
C GLU A 810 -3.69 -17.18 9.08
N ALA A 811 -3.87 -16.43 8.00
CA ALA A 811 -3.73 -14.98 8.03
C ALA A 811 -4.92 -14.27 8.69
N LEU A 812 -6.08 -14.94 8.81
CA LEU A 812 -7.29 -14.48 9.53
C LEU A 812 -7.27 -14.89 11.01
N GLU A 813 -6.48 -15.88 11.43
CA GLU A 813 -6.27 -16.23 12.84
C GLU A 813 -5.79 -14.99 13.61
N GLU A 814 -6.44 -14.74 14.76
CA GLU A 814 -6.15 -13.58 15.60
C GLU A 814 -4.85 -13.86 16.36
N PRO A 815 -3.75 -13.10 16.14
CA PRO A 815 -2.76 -13.01 17.19
C PRO A 815 -3.42 -12.36 18.42
N ASP A 816 -2.94 -12.68 19.63
CA ASP A 816 -3.31 -12.04 20.91
C ASP A 816 -2.89 -10.55 20.98
N SER A 817 -3.27 -9.76 19.97
CA SER A 817 -3.01 -8.34 19.80
C SER A 817 -4.30 -7.56 20.07
N SER A 818 -4.36 -6.91 21.23
CA SER A 818 -5.53 -6.27 21.83
C SER A 818 -5.78 -4.84 21.32
N GLU A 819 -6.02 -4.71 20.02
CA GLU A 819 -6.51 -3.47 19.42
C GLU A 819 -8.03 -3.46 19.30
N GLN A 820 -8.69 -2.44 19.85
CA GLN A 820 -10.15 -2.34 19.85
C GLN A 820 -10.61 -0.91 19.58
N THR A 821 -11.57 -0.76 18.66
CA THR A 821 -12.37 0.46 18.53
C THR A 821 -13.74 0.13 19.09
N LEU A 822 -14.18 0.90 20.08
CA LEU A 822 -15.45 0.71 20.76
C LEU A 822 -16.32 1.96 20.60
N LEU A 823 -17.61 1.74 20.35
CA LEU A 823 -18.63 2.77 20.45
C LEU A 823 -19.23 2.70 21.85
N GLU A 824 -19.10 3.79 22.61
CA GLU A 824 -19.65 3.94 23.96
C GLU A 824 -20.85 4.89 23.98
#